data_AF-A0A2S0KQB0-F1
#
_entry.id   AF-A0A2S0KQB0-F1
#
_cell.length_a   1.000
_cell.length_b   1.000
_cell.length_c   1.000
_cell.angle_alpha   90.00
_cell.angle_beta   90.00
_cell.angle_gamma   90.00
#
_symmetry.space_group_name_H-M   'P 1'
#
loop_
_entity.id
_entity.type
_entity.pdbx_description
1 polymer ?
#
loop_
_entity_poly.entity_id
_entity_poly.type
_entity_poly.pdbx_seq_one_letter_code
_entity_poly.pdbx_strand_id
1 'polypeptide(L)'
;MKKDSQPANSSPRQGENYPEVLKQCNDLLLEQKRRLEEDLEKQRKLCTLLKLKLRELADANRAFGTERKVQATEIARLTAQVQKGHEKIFNTAFTAGSITRQVMELLNSRSFVWTNFLRYTDRTLLNFSIQGKVNFFRKVSSRILRNKRMQLPSALQGIDRELQLLNAALSELCHEVNLDGSGCQVPATVAPPIPEIPIAPPFEAVTQWKHIFTPGRGEAPSRTVAIATLLFYDADGRNYMHGGAERYLIELFGIIQSMGFEAVVVQAGNSDWTLAHHCEYGELPVTALHSELLFNSFSEAVNRWQNENPCALMIYSPFLIASLYSAPNSLGISHGIFWDDPHYRVTQETVIFHQKAIRQAIANCHELISVDTNTVNWYRTMCHDAEVKMNCIPNFVNRREFHPLQNAEKRRKLRIVYPRRLYAARGFNLVLEVFPELFRKYQDIELELIGQIDDNARKQLKDFLGKFHGRVKHRCCPPEEMPEVYRRADIVLVPTCYSEGTSLSCLEAMASGCAVIATNVGGLPELIINRFNGLLIAPEAEALAEALTQLIEQPELRQDIAENALKTSECYDLARWRDEWRKVLERKLGKSRERRIEFVQLAAPGMTWNAMKQRPQQLFQALAQMGFESTYISDEPMVNQSLLGDIPPQLHIQPNGFIPNLNGKYLYLYFPNIIYHRNFTYGELIRNSDCKIIFDILDDPSIHTNPETGKADPVFMNNFEMLLKNADFVITSARQLYEKYSGIRPDMKLVFNGVTLEDFRLRTTPERPADLPDDGRKIIGYYGALAQWVDFDLIEQAAKALPELHFVLIGLNVNEEEISRVTALGNVHFLGLKHYNQLAGYLRYFDVATIPFKINPVTDAASPIKLFEYCASGTPVVTTGFAEVMQYREQGVMVAESRDDYIAKLKQAAGLKDEDLEKLRKKLEALAESNTWAIRASIIADMVREKRDNTEETEDVR
;
A
#
# COMPACT_ATOMS: atom_id res chain seq x y z
N MET A 1 57.89 -14.45 -5.71
CA MET A 1 57.34 -15.58 -4.92
C MET A 1 56.01 -15.97 -5.56
N LYS A 2 55.97 -17.16 -6.19
CA LYS A 2 54.72 -17.79 -6.63
C LYS A 2 53.96 -18.26 -5.39
N LYS A 3 52.65 -18.00 -5.32
CA LYS A 3 51.68 -18.95 -4.74
C LYS A 3 50.28 -18.65 -5.25
N ASP A 4 49.71 -19.71 -5.80
CA ASP A 4 48.45 -19.90 -6.49
C ASP A 4 47.21 -19.37 -5.77
N SER A 5 46.30 -18.75 -6.54
CA SER A 5 44.90 -18.57 -6.17
C SER A 5 44.02 -19.30 -7.20
N GLN A 6 43.57 -20.52 -6.85
CA GLN A 6 42.46 -21.20 -7.49
C GLN A 6 41.13 -20.74 -6.87
N PRO A 7 40.02 -20.70 -7.63
CA PRO A 7 38.70 -20.35 -7.11
C PRO A 7 38.07 -21.52 -6.33
N ALA A 8 37.52 -21.22 -5.16
CA ALA A 8 36.84 -22.18 -4.30
C ALA A 8 35.47 -22.58 -4.89
N ASN A 9 35.45 -23.72 -5.55
CA ASN A 9 34.25 -24.52 -5.78
C ASN A 9 34.34 -25.74 -4.85
N SER A 10 33.62 -25.72 -3.74
CA SER A 10 33.46 -26.91 -2.88
C SER A 10 32.00 -27.09 -2.50
N SER A 11 31.36 -28.07 -3.14
CA SER A 11 30.14 -28.73 -2.68
C SER A 11 30.30 -29.22 -1.22
N PRO A 12 29.28 -29.11 -0.35
CA PRO A 12 29.34 -29.70 0.98
C PRO A 12 29.43 -31.22 0.88
N ARG A 13 30.37 -31.79 1.64
CA ARG A 13 30.61 -33.23 1.79
C ARG A 13 29.36 -33.95 2.28
N GLN A 14 29.03 -35.06 1.63
CA GLN A 14 28.13 -36.09 2.17
C GLN A 14 28.81 -36.75 3.38
N GLY A 15 28.05 -36.90 4.48
CA GLY A 15 28.34 -37.89 5.52
C GLY A 15 28.75 -37.36 6.89
N GLU A 16 27.92 -36.55 7.57
CA GLU A 16 27.99 -36.40 9.03
C GLU A 16 26.58 -36.45 9.66
N ASN A 17 26.35 -37.54 10.42
CA ASN A 17 25.48 -37.70 11.59
C ASN A 17 23.96 -37.43 11.60
N TYR A 18 23.26 -37.61 10.47
CA TYR A 18 21.78 -37.58 10.42
C TYR A 18 21.06 -38.46 11.48
N PRO A 19 21.47 -39.72 11.73
CA PRO A 19 20.78 -40.59 12.70
C PRO A 19 20.86 -40.08 14.14
N GLU A 20 21.98 -39.45 14.53
CA GLU A 20 22.21 -38.98 15.88
C GLU A 20 21.46 -37.67 16.17
N VAL A 21 21.36 -36.78 15.16
CA VAL A 21 20.52 -35.57 15.22
C VAL A 21 19.03 -35.94 15.29
N LEU A 22 18.57 -36.91 14.49
CA LEU A 22 17.19 -37.39 14.54
C LEU A 22 16.84 -38.03 15.89
N LYS A 23 17.78 -38.77 16.49
CA LYS A 23 17.63 -39.33 17.83
C LYS A 23 17.51 -38.23 18.90
N GLN A 24 18.37 -37.21 18.85
CA GLN A 24 18.31 -36.06 19.77
C GLN A 24 16.99 -35.29 19.64
N CYS A 25 16.49 -35.07 18.42
CA CYS A 25 15.20 -34.44 18.19
C CYS A 25 14.04 -35.28 18.75
N ASN A 26 14.11 -36.61 18.60
CA ASN A 26 13.10 -37.52 19.15
C ASN A 26 13.10 -37.51 20.68
N ASP A 27 14.27 -37.54 21.31
CA ASP A 27 14.41 -37.49 22.77
C ASP A 27 13.90 -36.16 23.35
N LEU A 28 14.15 -35.04 22.66
CA LEU A 28 13.61 -33.73 23.01
C LEU A 28 12.08 -33.67 22.89
N LEU A 29 11.50 -34.29 21.86
CA LEU A 29 10.04 -34.38 21.68
C LEU A 29 9.38 -35.20 22.80
N LEU A 30 10.00 -36.33 23.19
CA LEU A 30 9.56 -37.16 24.31
C LEU A 30 9.58 -36.39 25.64
N GLU A 31 10.61 -35.57 25.89
CA GLU A 31 10.68 -34.73 27.09
C GLU A 31 9.64 -33.60 27.07
N GLN A 32 9.40 -32.94 25.93
CA GLN A 32 8.34 -31.93 25.82
C GLN A 32 6.96 -32.54 26.03
N LYS A 33 6.72 -33.76 25.53
CA LYS A 33 5.48 -34.50 25.78
C LYS A 33 5.27 -34.78 27.27
N ARG A 34 6.28 -35.32 27.96
CA ARG A 34 6.21 -35.61 29.40
C ARG A 34 5.88 -34.35 30.21
N ARG A 35 6.49 -33.21 29.86
CA ARG A 35 6.19 -31.89 30.46
C ARG A 35 4.77 -31.43 30.17
N LEU A 36 4.30 -31.65 28.94
CA LEU A 36 2.94 -31.30 28.54
C LEU A 36 1.92 -32.10 29.36
N GLU A 37 2.12 -33.40 29.51
CA GLU A 37 1.27 -34.31 30.30
C GLU A 37 1.23 -33.90 31.78
N GLU A 38 2.39 -33.62 32.39
CA GLU A 38 2.48 -33.15 33.78
C GLU A 38 1.80 -31.78 33.99
N ASP A 39 1.97 -30.84 33.06
CA ASP A 39 1.34 -29.53 33.14
C ASP A 39 -0.18 -29.61 32.88
N LEU A 40 -0.64 -30.53 32.01
CA LEU A 40 -2.05 -30.82 31.77
C LEU A 40 -2.72 -31.35 33.04
N GLU A 41 -2.08 -32.29 33.75
CA GLU A 41 -2.61 -32.86 34.98
C GLU A 41 -2.71 -31.80 36.11
N LYS A 42 -1.73 -30.90 36.20
CA LYS A 42 -1.78 -29.75 37.13
C LYS A 42 -2.93 -28.80 36.79
N GLN A 43 -3.16 -28.53 35.50
CA GLN A 43 -4.28 -27.68 35.08
C GLN A 43 -5.64 -28.33 35.31
N ARG A 44 -5.78 -29.64 35.08
CA ARG A 44 -6.99 -30.41 35.43
C ARG A 44 -7.37 -30.25 36.91
N LYS A 45 -6.39 -30.36 37.81
CA LYS A 45 -6.59 -30.15 39.25
C LYS A 45 -7.01 -28.72 39.58
N LEU A 46 -6.38 -27.71 38.96
CA LEU A 46 -6.72 -26.30 39.16
C LEU A 46 -8.11 -25.93 38.63
N CYS A 47 -8.47 -26.39 37.42
CA CYS A 47 -9.79 -26.18 36.84
C CYS A 47 -10.90 -26.86 37.66
N THR A 48 -10.63 -28.05 38.21
CA THR A 48 -11.55 -28.73 39.11
C THR A 48 -11.77 -27.93 40.40
N LEU A 49 -10.68 -27.41 41.00
CA LEU A 49 -10.75 -26.58 42.19
C LEU A 49 -11.51 -25.26 41.94
N LEU A 50 -11.26 -24.61 40.80
CA LEU A 50 -11.98 -23.40 40.38
C LEU A 50 -13.48 -23.66 40.18
N LYS A 51 -13.86 -24.78 39.53
CA LYS A 51 -15.26 -25.20 39.39
C LYS A 51 -15.93 -25.46 40.74
N LEU A 52 -15.20 -26.06 41.69
CA LEU A 52 -15.70 -26.28 43.06
C LEU A 52 -15.95 -24.95 43.78
N LYS A 53 -14.99 -24.02 43.71
CA LYS A 53 -15.09 -22.69 44.33
C LYS A 53 -16.18 -21.81 43.71
N LEU A 54 -16.38 -21.89 42.40
CA LEU A 54 -17.47 -21.21 41.72
C LEU A 54 -18.84 -21.76 42.15
N ARG A 55 -18.97 -23.07 42.41
CA ARG A 55 -20.18 -23.67 42.99
C ARG A 55 -20.41 -23.24 44.43
N GLU A 56 -19.36 -23.27 45.28
CA GLU A 56 -19.42 -22.76 46.66
C GLU A 56 -19.91 -21.31 46.71
N LEU A 57 -19.44 -20.44 45.80
CA LEU A 57 -19.88 -19.06 45.68
C LEU A 57 -21.36 -18.94 45.23
N ALA A 58 -21.78 -19.81 44.30
CA ALA A 58 -23.17 -19.87 43.84
C ALA A 58 -24.13 -20.30 44.96
N ASP A 59 -23.69 -21.25 45.81
CA ASP A 59 -24.47 -21.73 46.96
C ASP A 59 -24.46 -20.72 48.13
N ALA A 60 -23.37 -19.96 48.31
CA ALA A 60 -23.22 -18.91 49.32
C ALA A 60 -24.05 -17.64 49.06
N ASN A 61 -24.67 -17.50 47.88
CA ASN A 61 -25.54 -16.36 47.53
C ASN A 61 -26.82 -16.22 48.41
N ARG A 62 -26.97 -17.00 49.47
CA ARG A 62 -28.03 -16.86 50.49
C ARG A 62 -27.58 -16.26 51.83
N ALA A 63 -26.30 -15.88 52.02
CA ALA A 63 -25.79 -15.28 53.26
C ALA A 63 -24.96 -14.00 53.02
N PHE A 64 -25.04 -13.04 53.95
CA PHE A 64 -24.53 -11.66 53.79
C PHE A 64 -23.01 -11.48 54.03
N GLY A 65 -22.38 -10.69 53.16
CA GLY A 65 -21.36 -9.68 53.54
C GLY A 65 -19.88 -10.03 53.30
N THR A 66 -19.25 -10.75 54.24
CA THR A 66 -17.78 -10.84 54.34
C THR A 66 -17.17 -12.08 53.67
N GLU A 67 -17.83 -13.25 53.75
CA GLU A 67 -17.35 -14.48 53.10
C GLU A 67 -17.30 -14.36 51.56
N ARG A 68 -18.27 -13.65 50.99
CA ARG A 68 -18.40 -13.43 49.54
C ARG A 68 -17.19 -12.69 48.94
N LYS A 69 -16.59 -11.76 49.69
CA LYS A 69 -15.44 -10.96 49.25
C LYS A 69 -14.13 -11.76 49.27
N VAL A 70 -13.99 -12.65 50.26
CA VAL A 70 -12.85 -13.57 50.37
C VAL A 70 -12.90 -14.61 49.24
N GLN A 71 -14.07 -15.23 49.02
CA GLN A 71 -14.26 -16.20 47.94
C GLN A 71 -14.07 -15.59 46.54
N ALA A 72 -14.56 -14.37 46.29
CA ALA A 72 -14.34 -13.68 45.02
C ALA A 72 -12.86 -13.38 44.73
N THR A 73 -12.09 -13.03 45.75
CA THR A 73 -10.64 -12.78 45.63
C THR A 73 -9.87 -14.08 45.35
N GLU A 74 -10.27 -15.17 46.00
CA GLU A 74 -9.69 -16.50 45.78
C GLU A 74 -10.01 -17.04 44.37
N ILE A 75 -11.24 -16.83 43.88
CA ILE A 75 -11.64 -17.16 42.51
C ILE A 75 -10.86 -16.34 41.49
N ALA A 76 -10.69 -15.03 41.68
CA ALA A 76 -9.89 -14.20 40.78
C ALA A 76 -8.42 -14.69 40.70
N ARG A 77 -7.85 -15.09 41.85
CA ARG A 77 -6.49 -15.66 41.92
C ARG A 77 -6.39 -17.00 41.20
N LEU A 78 -7.35 -17.91 41.40
CA LEU A 78 -7.40 -19.21 40.73
C LEU A 78 -7.60 -19.07 39.22
N THR A 79 -8.46 -18.15 38.77
CA THR A 79 -8.67 -17.83 37.35
C THR A 79 -7.38 -17.33 36.69
N ALA A 80 -6.64 -16.43 37.35
CA ALA A 80 -5.35 -15.96 36.85
C ALA A 80 -4.28 -17.08 36.79
N GLN A 81 -4.30 -18.02 37.74
CA GLN A 81 -3.41 -19.19 37.72
C GLN A 81 -3.74 -20.18 36.61
N VAL A 82 -5.04 -20.40 36.32
CA VAL A 82 -5.50 -21.22 35.19
C VAL A 82 -5.08 -20.59 33.85
N GLN A 83 -5.26 -19.26 33.70
CA GLN A 83 -4.84 -18.54 32.49
C GLN A 83 -3.32 -18.64 32.24
N LYS A 84 -2.49 -18.38 33.27
CA LYS A 84 -1.03 -18.58 33.17
C LYS A 84 -0.63 -20.02 32.87
N GLY A 85 -1.39 -20.97 33.42
CA GLY A 85 -1.21 -22.40 33.17
C GLY A 85 -1.45 -22.80 31.71
N HIS A 86 -2.53 -22.28 31.12
CA HIS A 86 -2.84 -22.49 29.71
C HIS A 86 -1.80 -21.86 28.77
N GLU A 87 -1.29 -20.66 29.09
CA GLU A 87 -0.17 -20.06 28.34
C GLU A 87 1.10 -20.92 28.40
N LYS A 88 1.40 -21.50 29.57
CA LYS A 88 2.56 -22.38 29.75
C LYS A 88 2.44 -23.68 28.93
N ILE A 89 1.28 -24.34 28.97
CA ILE A 89 1.00 -25.54 28.15
C ILE A 89 1.13 -25.22 26.66
N PHE A 90 0.63 -24.05 26.24
CA PHE A 90 0.72 -23.59 24.86
C PHE A 90 2.18 -23.36 24.41
N ASN A 91 2.99 -22.69 25.22
CA ASN A 91 4.40 -22.45 24.91
C ASN A 91 5.20 -23.77 24.81
N THR A 92 4.89 -24.75 25.65
CA THR A 92 5.46 -26.11 25.58
C THR A 92 5.07 -26.82 24.27
N ALA A 93 3.79 -26.74 23.87
CA ALA A 93 3.31 -27.31 22.60
C ALA A 93 3.87 -26.58 21.36
N PHE A 94 4.05 -25.26 21.43
CA PHE A 94 4.65 -24.45 20.37
C PHE A 94 6.14 -24.77 20.18
N THR A 95 6.87 -24.97 21.28
CA THR A 95 8.28 -25.39 21.27
C THR A 95 8.43 -26.77 20.61
N ALA A 96 7.52 -27.72 20.89
CA ALA A 96 7.49 -29.01 20.21
C ALA A 96 7.28 -28.87 18.69
N GLY A 97 6.40 -27.95 18.25
CA GLY A 97 6.20 -27.64 16.83
C GLY A 97 7.42 -27.03 16.13
N SER A 98 8.20 -26.21 16.84
CA SER A 98 9.47 -25.66 16.34
C SER A 98 10.56 -26.73 16.15
N ILE A 99 10.62 -27.71 17.06
CA ILE A 99 11.52 -28.88 16.92
C ILE A 99 11.13 -29.72 15.70
N THR A 100 9.82 -29.94 15.48
CA THR A 100 9.31 -30.62 14.28
C THR A 100 9.67 -29.88 12.98
N ARG A 101 9.64 -28.54 13.00
CA ARG A 101 10.06 -27.68 11.87
C ARG A 101 11.54 -27.87 11.53
N GLN A 102 12.43 -27.86 12.52
CA GLN A 102 13.87 -28.05 12.31
C GLN A 102 14.19 -29.43 11.73
N VAL A 103 13.51 -30.49 12.18
CA VAL A 103 13.63 -31.84 11.61
C VAL A 103 13.21 -31.86 10.13
N MET A 104 12.16 -31.12 9.77
CA MET A 104 11.66 -31.05 8.38
C MET A 104 12.54 -30.19 7.47
N GLU A 105 13.10 -29.09 7.97
CA GLU A 105 14.08 -28.26 7.24
C GLU A 105 15.37 -29.05 6.97
N LEU A 106 15.80 -29.89 7.92
CA LEU A 106 16.91 -30.84 7.74
C LEU A 106 16.58 -31.94 6.71
N LEU A 107 15.33 -32.39 6.60
CA LEU A 107 14.94 -33.43 5.63
C LEU A 107 14.68 -32.90 4.21
N ASN A 108 14.43 -31.59 4.04
CA ASN A 108 14.08 -30.97 2.74
C ASN A 108 14.98 -29.77 2.42
N SER A 109 16.21 -30.01 2.00
CA SER A 109 17.19 -28.96 1.68
C SER A 109 16.93 -28.17 0.36
N ARG A 110 15.72 -28.18 -0.22
CA ARG A 110 15.40 -27.42 -1.45
C ARG A 110 13.97 -26.83 -1.55
N SER A 111 13.35 -26.37 -0.46
CA SER A 111 12.06 -25.65 -0.58
C SER A 111 12.01 -24.32 0.18
N PHE A 112 12.04 -23.22 -0.57
CA PHE A 112 11.92 -21.82 -0.12
C PHE A 112 10.48 -21.43 0.29
N VAL A 113 9.47 -22.22 -0.10
CA VAL A 113 8.05 -21.90 0.05
C VAL A 113 7.54 -22.13 1.48
N TRP A 114 8.07 -23.14 2.18
CA TRP A 114 7.59 -23.52 3.52
C TRP A 114 8.14 -22.66 4.65
N THR A 115 9.36 -22.16 4.50
CA THR A 115 9.99 -21.26 5.48
C THR A 115 9.23 -19.94 5.60
N ASN A 116 8.65 -19.44 4.49
CA ASN A 116 7.80 -18.25 4.48
C ASN A 116 6.37 -18.53 4.96
N PHE A 117 5.81 -19.69 4.64
CA PHE A 117 4.50 -20.11 5.17
C PHE A 117 4.53 -20.26 6.70
N LEU A 118 5.62 -20.77 7.28
CA LEU A 118 5.76 -20.93 8.74
C LEU A 118 6.15 -19.63 9.47
N ARG A 119 6.89 -18.72 8.82
CA ARG A 119 7.06 -17.34 9.30
C ARG A 119 5.72 -16.58 9.34
N TYR A 120 4.81 -16.90 8.44
CA TYR A 120 3.43 -16.41 8.46
C TYR A 120 2.64 -17.04 9.63
N THR A 121 2.82 -18.33 9.92
CA THR A 121 2.14 -18.97 11.07
C THR A 121 2.62 -18.46 12.42
N ASP A 122 3.92 -18.15 12.58
CA ASP A 122 4.49 -17.53 13.79
C ASP A 122 3.83 -16.17 14.09
N ARG A 123 3.51 -15.40 13.03
CA ARG A 123 2.86 -14.08 13.13
C ARG A 123 1.35 -14.14 13.32
N THR A 124 0.67 -15.18 12.84
CA THR A 124 -0.81 -15.26 12.89
C THR A 124 -1.32 -15.92 14.18
N LEU A 125 -0.57 -16.86 14.76
CA LEU A 125 -0.97 -17.61 15.95
C LEU A 125 -1.00 -16.78 17.24
N LEU A 126 -0.36 -15.62 17.27
CA LEU A 126 -0.38 -14.74 18.44
C LEU A 126 -1.78 -14.11 18.69
N ASN A 127 -2.57 -13.93 17.63
CA ASN A 127 -3.82 -13.14 17.64
C ASN A 127 -5.13 -13.96 17.71
N PHE A 128 -5.06 -15.30 17.71
CA PHE A 128 -6.26 -16.15 17.86
C PHE A 128 -6.66 -16.35 19.33
N SER A 129 -7.94 -16.62 19.60
CA SER A 129 -8.35 -17.18 20.91
C SER A 129 -7.68 -18.54 21.15
N ILE A 130 -7.58 -19.02 22.39
CA ILE A 130 -7.00 -20.35 22.71
C ILE A 130 -7.62 -21.45 21.82
N GLN A 131 -8.93 -21.40 21.61
CA GLN A 131 -9.66 -22.29 20.71
C GLN A 131 -9.26 -22.13 19.23
N GLY A 132 -9.06 -20.89 18.75
CA GLY A 132 -8.58 -20.59 17.40
C GLY A 132 -7.15 -21.09 17.17
N LYS A 133 -6.27 -20.97 18.17
CA LYS A 133 -4.89 -21.48 18.13
C LYS A 133 -4.86 -23.01 18.05
N VAL A 134 -5.69 -23.71 18.83
CA VAL A 134 -5.80 -25.18 18.78
C VAL A 134 -6.44 -25.66 17.47
N ASN A 135 -7.47 -24.99 16.97
CA ASN A 135 -8.09 -25.31 15.68
C ASN A 135 -7.12 -25.11 14.50
N PHE A 136 -6.26 -24.10 14.58
CA PHE A 136 -5.19 -23.88 13.61
C PHE A 136 -4.16 -25.03 13.66
N PHE A 137 -3.67 -25.37 14.87
CA PHE A 137 -2.72 -26.47 15.04
C PHE A 137 -3.32 -27.78 14.51
N ARG A 138 -4.58 -28.09 14.83
CA ARG A 138 -5.31 -29.26 14.32
C ARG A 138 -5.46 -29.26 12.79
N LYS A 139 -5.69 -28.11 12.16
CA LYS A 139 -5.74 -27.95 10.69
C LYS A 139 -4.38 -28.18 10.04
N VAL A 140 -3.31 -27.71 10.66
CA VAL A 140 -1.93 -27.89 10.17
C VAL A 140 -1.51 -29.36 10.32
N SER A 141 -1.66 -29.95 11.51
CA SER A 141 -1.37 -31.37 11.79
C SER A 141 -2.15 -32.29 10.85
N SER A 142 -3.44 -32.03 10.63
CA SER A 142 -4.27 -32.85 9.73
C SER A 142 -3.95 -32.66 8.24
N ARG A 143 -3.48 -31.49 7.80
CA ARG A 143 -2.97 -31.28 6.43
C ARG A 143 -1.63 -31.99 6.22
N ILE A 144 -0.76 -31.99 7.23
CA ILE A 144 0.53 -32.71 7.22
C ILE A 144 0.27 -34.22 7.13
N LEU A 145 -0.64 -34.75 7.94
CA LEU A 145 -1.03 -36.18 7.96
C LEU A 145 -1.77 -36.65 6.69
N ARG A 146 -2.36 -35.72 5.91
CA ARG A 146 -3.13 -36.05 4.68
C ARG A 146 -2.29 -36.11 3.42
N ASN A 147 -1.01 -35.73 3.47
CA ASN A 147 -0.15 -35.72 2.30
C ASN A 147 0.36 -37.14 1.98
N LYS A 148 -0.54 -38.02 1.51
CA LYS A 148 -0.32 -39.45 1.21
C LYS A 148 0.72 -39.74 0.10
N ARG A 149 1.38 -38.72 -0.48
CA ARG A 149 2.34 -38.87 -1.58
C ARG A 149 3.80 -39.01 -1.14
N MET A 150 4.11 -38.97 0.16
CA MET A 150 5.44 -39.32 0.68
C MET A 150 5.35 -40.56 1.58
N GLN A 151 5.97 -41.67 1.17
CA GLN A 151 6.28 -42.76 2.11
C GLN A 151 7.39 -42.28 3.05
N LEU A 152 7.05 -42.05 4.32
CA LEU A 152 8.02 -41.64 5.33
C LEU A 152 8.97 -42.82 5.65
N PRO A 153 10.31 -42.60 5.65
CA PRO A 153 11.28 -43.58 6.14
C PRO A 153 10.93 -44.14 7.53
N SER A 154 11.29 -45.39 7.83
CA SER A 154 10.96 -46.08 9.10
C SER A 154 11.36 -45.31 10.37
N ALA A 155 12.43 -44.52 10.30
CA ALA A 155 12.88 -43.65 11.40
C ALA A 155 11.90 -42.52 11.76
N LEU A 156 10.98 -42.13 10.85
CA LEU A 156 10.03 -41.03 11.03
C LEU A 156 8.63 -41.50 11.47
N GLN A 157 8.39 -42.81 11.50
CA GLN A 157 7.12 -43.37 11.99
C GLN A 157 6.91 -43.12 13.50
N GLY A 158 8.00 -43.02 14.28
CA GLY A 158 7.93 -42.65 15.69
C GLY A 158 7.45 -41.21 15.91
N ILE A 159 7.95 -40.28 15.08
CA ILE A 159 7.59 -38.85 15.16
C ILE A 159 6.13 -38.63 14.72
N ASP A 160 5.67 -39.33 13.67
CA ASP A 160 4.27 -39.25 13.23
C ASP A 160 3.29 -39.73 14.32
N ARG A 161 3.63 -40.83 14.99
CA ARG A 161 2.84 -41.36 16.11
C ARG A 161 2.76 -40.38 17.28
N GLU A 162 3.86 -39.73 17.64
CA GLU A 162 3.90 -38.76 18.73
C GLU A 162 3.12 -37.47 18.40
N LEU A 163 3.17 -37.01 17.15
CA LEU A 163 2.37 -35.87 16.67
C LEU A 163 0.87 -36.15 16.70
N GLN A 164 0.44 -37.37 16.38
CA GLN A 164 -0.97 -37.77 16.48
C GLN A 164 -1.45 -37.78 17.93
N LEU A 165 -0.63 -38.26 18.87
CA LEU A 165 -0.94 -38.27 20.30
C LEU A 165 -1.00 -36.85 20.88
N LEU A 166 -0.08 -35.96 20.50
CA LEU A 166 -0.09 -34.55 20.91
C LEU A 166 -1.35 -33.83 20.43
N ASN A 167 -1.82 -34.13 19.22
CA ASN A 167 -3.04 -33.57 18.65
C ASN A 167 -4.31 -34.09 19.35
N ALA A 168 -4.27 -35.33 19.87
CA ALA A 168 -5.35 -35.88 20.70
C ALA A 168 -5.41 -35.19 22.08
N ALA A 169 -4.26 -35.00 22.74
CA ALA A 169 -4.18 -34.28 24.02
C ALA A 169 -4.64 -32.81 23.91
N LEU A 170 -4.28 -32.12 22.83
CA LEU A 170 -4.76 -30.76 22.54
C LEU A 170 -6.27 -30.72 22.26
N SER A 171 -6.83 -31.76 21.66
CA SER A 171 -8.28 -31.85 21.42
C SER A 171 -9.08 -32.09 22.71
N GLU A 172 -8.55 -32.88 23.66
CA GLU A 172 -9.15 -33.02 25.00
C GLU A 172 -9.14 -31.69 25.76
N LEU A 173 -8.03 -30.93 25.68
CA LEU A 173 -7.90 -29.62 26.33
C LEU A 173 -8.99 -28.64 25.86
N CYS A 174 -9.30 -28.60 24.56
CA CYS A 174 -10.36 -27.76 24.00
C CYS A 174 -11.77 -28.15 24.47
N HIS A 175 -12.02 -29.42 24.78
CA HIS A 175 -13.29 -29.86 25.36
C HIS A 175 -13.42 -29.49 26.84
N GLU A 176 -12.32 -29.50 27.59
CA GLU A 176 -12.35 -29.13 29.02
C GLU A 176 -12.44 -27.61 29.25
N VAL A 177 -11.94 -26.79 28.32
CA VAL A 177 -11.97 -25.31 28.35
C VAL A 177 -13.30 -24.73 27.86
N ASN A 178 -14.09 -25.47 27.06
CA ASN A 178 -15.48 -25.12 26.80
C ASN A 178 -16.30 -25.32 28.09
N LEU A 179 -16.43 -24.26 28.88
CA LEU A 179 -17.47 -24.08 29.88
C LEU A 179 -18.83 -23.88 29.17
N ASP A 180 -19.25 -24.85 28.38
CA ASP A 180 -20.60 -24.86 27.82
C ASP A 180 -21.56 -25.51 28.82
N GLY A 181 -22.55 -24.74 29.27
CA GLY A 181 -23.85 -25.33 29.60
C GLY A 181 -24.27 -25.46 31.07
N SER A 182 -23.81 -24.63 32.02
CA SER A 182 -24.47 -24.57 33.33
C SER A 182 -24.56 -23.16 33.93
N GLY A 183 -25.37 -22.30 33.29
CA GLY A 183 -26.25 -21.32 33.96
C GLY A 183 -25.75 -20.51 35.17
N CYS A 184 -24.50 -20.04 35.20
CA CYS A 184 -24.01 -19.15 36.25
C CYS A 184 -23.48 -17.86 35.62
N GLN A 185 -24.34 -16.84 35.51
CA GLN A 185 -23.91 -15.47 35.20
C GLN A 185 -23.19 -14.90 36.42
N VAL A 186 -21.92 -14.52 36.26
CA VAL A 186 -21.21 -13.70 37.24
C VAL A 186 -21.72 -12.27 37.11
N PRO A 187 -22.25 -11.62 38.16
CA PRO A 187 -22.74 -10.25 38.06
C PRO A 187 -21.58 -9.30 37.80
N ALA A 188 -21.73 -8.44 36.80
CA ALA A 188 -20.84 -7.32 36.53
C ALA A 188 -20.92 -6.34 37.71
N THR A 189 -19.99 -6.42 38.66
CA THR A 189 -19.56 -5.29 39.51
C THR A 189 -18.38 -5.74 40.38
N VAL A 190 -17.41 -4.84 40.56
CA VAL A 190 -16.21 -4.93 41.42
C VAL A 190 -14.91 -5.45 40.76
N ALA A 191 -14.35 -4.65 39.83
CA ALA A 191 -12.92 -4.31 39.74
C ALA A 191 -12.73 -3.11 38.77
N PRO A 192 -11.82 -2.15 39.04
CA PRO A 192 -11.59 -0.99 38.17
C PRO A 192 -10.86 -1.40 36.88
N PRO A 193 -11.13 -0.74 35.74
CA PRO A 193 -10.46 -1.06 34.49
C PRO A 193 -8.98 -0.67 34.57
N ILE A 194 -8.11 -1.66 34.38
CA ILE A 194 -6.80 -1.45 33.77
C ILE A 194 -7.10 -1.06 32.32
N PRO A 195 -6.55 0.04 31.76
CA PRO A 195 -6.81 0.37 30.36
C PRO A 195 -6.24 -0.74 29.47
N GLU A 196 -7.13 -1.54 28.91
CA GLU A 196 -6.84 -2.39 27.77
C GLU A 196 -6.43 -1.48 26.61
N ILE A 197 -5.17 -1.59 26.18
CA ILE A 197 -4.78 -1.15 24.84
C ILE A 197 -5.60 -2.02 23.88
N PRO A 198 -6.43 -1.45 22.99
CA PRO A 198 -7.16 -2.26 22.03
C PRO A 198 -6.14 -2.90 21.08
N ILE A 199 -5.95 -4.22 21.23
CA ILE A 199 -5.47 -5.05 20.14
C ILE A 199 -6.63 -5.07 19.15
N ALA A 200 -6.45 -4.42 18.00
CA ALA A 200 -7.41 -4.41 16.92
C ALA A 200 -7.93 -5.83 16.66
N PRO A 201 -9.25 -6.02 16.47
CA PRO A 201 -9.78 -7.34 16.18
C PRO A 201 -9.18 -7.86 14.86
N PRO A 202 -8.92 -9.17 14.72
CA PRO A 202 -8.79 -9.76 13.41
C PRO A 202 -10.14 -9.56 12.70
N PHE A 203 -10.08 -8.97 11.49
CA PHE A 203 -11.20 -8.75 10.56
C PHE A 203 -12.22 -9.91 10.54
N GLU A 204 -13.25 -9.88 11.39
CA GLU A 204 -14.43 -10.78 11.33
C GLU A 204 -15.69 -10.06 11.85
N ALA A 205 -16.14 -8.99 11.18
CA ALA A 205 -17.51 -8.47 11.31
C ALA A 205 -17.86 -7.46 10.20
N VAL A 206 -17.91 -7.90 8.93
CA VAL A 206 -18.54 -7.10 7.85
C VAL A 206 -19.57 -7.97 7.15
N THR A 207 -20.68 -8.27 7.82
CA THR A 207 -21.83 -8.97 7.21
C THR A 207 -23.19 -8.31 7.49
N GLN A 208 -23.23 -7.11 8.06
CA GLN A 208 -24.50 -6.40 8.31
C GLN A 208 -24.45 -4.94 7.88
N TRP A 209 -24.38 -4.69 6.57
CA TRP A 209 -24.65 -3.37 5.99
C TRP A 209 -25.56 -3.56 4.78
N LYS A 210 -26.85 -3.81 5.06
CA LYS A 210 -27.93 -3.61 4.08
C LYS A 210 -28.66 -2.33 4.50
N HIS A 211 -28.81 -1.42 3.54
CA HIS A 211 -29.52 -0.14 3.63
C HIS A 211 -28.70 1.02 4.20
N ILE A 212 -28.21 1.90 3.32
CA ILE A 212 -28.68 3.28 3.05
C ILE A 212 -27.67 3.88 2.03
N PHE A 213 -28.11 4.90 1.29
CA PHE A 213 -27.37 5.80 0.38
C PHE A 213 -27.67 5.69 -1.12
N THR A 214 -28.41 6.69 -1.56
CA THR A 214 -28.57 7.17 -2.93
C THR A 214 -27.75 8.47 -3.02
N PRO A 215 -26.83 8.67 -3.99
CA PRO A 215 -26.05 9.92 -4.08
C PRO A 215 -26.84 11.03 -4.78
N GLY A 216 -26.71 12.25 -4.26
CA GLY A 216 -27.09 13.48 -4.95
C GLY A 216 -26.17 13.75 -6.14
N ARG A 217 -26.73 14.24 -7.25
CA ARG A 217 -26.02 14.63 -8.47
C ARG A 217 -25.72 16.13 -8.45
N GLY A 218 -24.48 16.48 -8.79
CA GLY A 218 -24.07 17.76 -9.37
C GLY A 218 -23.96 18.93 -8.40
N GLU A 219 -22.73 19.32 -8.03
CA GLU A 219 -22.45 20.67 -7.54
C GLU A 219 -21.08 21.19 -8.05
N ALA A 220 -21.01 22.52 -8.18
CA ALA A 220 -19.95 23.39 -8.71
C ALA A 220 -18.52 23.09 -8.21
N PRO A 221 -17.45 23.64 -8.87
CA PRO A 221 -16.09 23.51 -8.37
C PRO A 221 -15.97 24.03 -6.93
N SER A 222 -15.69 23.10 -6.00
CA SER A 222 -15.54 23.38 -4.58
C SER A 222 -14.50 24.49 -4.33
N ARG A 223 -14.84 25.45 -3.47
CA ARG A 223 -13.93 26.48 -2.93
C ARG A 223 -13.34 26.10 -1.57
N THR A 224 -13.55 24.88 -1.13
CA THR A 224 -13.15 24.42 0.19
C THR A 224 -11.75 23.82 0.16
N VAL A 225 -10.90 24.21 1.11
CA VAL A 225 -9.62 23.58 1.43
C VAL A 225 -9.80 22.76 2.70
N ALA A 226 -9.61 21.45 2.61
CA ALA A 226 -9.73 20.56 3.76
C ALA A 226 -8.34 20.28 4.36
N ILE A 227 -8.25 20.27 5.68
CA ILE A 227 -7.03 19.96 6.44
C ILE A 227 -7.29 18.75 7.32
N ALA A 228 -6.74 17.60 6.96
CA ALA A 228 -6.82 16.39 7.77
C ALA A 228 -5.72 16.36 8.84
N THR A 229 -6.10 16.24 10.11
CA THR A 229 -5.19 16.12 11.27
C THR A 229 -5.69 15.04 12.22
N LEU A 230 -4.82 14.36 12.97
CA LEU A 230 -5.29 13.32 13.89
C LEU A 230 -6.20 13.87 14.98
N LEU A 231 -5.78 14.95 15.64
CA LEU A 231 -6.51 15.60 16.71
C LEU A 231 -6.28 17.11 16.62
N PHE A 232 -7.35 17.89 16.65
CA PHE A 232 -7.35 19.35 16.84
C PHE A 232 -8.09 19.70 18.15
N TYR A 233 -9.15 18.94 18.44
CA TYR A 233 -9.72 18.70 19.75
C TYR A 233 -9.45 17.26 20.17
N ASP A 234 -9.70 16.93 21.44
CA ASP A 234 -9.84 15.54 21.86
C ASP A 234 -10.92 14.79 21.04
N ALA A 235 -10.89 13.46 21.07
CA ALA A 235 -11.73 12.61 20.22
C ALA A 235 -13.25 12.80 20.44
N ASP A 236 -13.65 13.43 21.53
CA ASP A 236 -15.04 13.72 21.90
C ASP A 236 -15.43 15.19 21.66
N GLY A 237 -14.53 16.02 21.14
CA GLY A 237 -14.77 17.44 20.85
C GLY A 237 -14.88 18.34 22.08
N ARG A 238 -14.36 17.92 23.25
CA ARG A 238 -14.54 18.62 24.53
C ARG A 238 -13.42 19.61 24.81
N ASN A 239 -12.17 19.23 24.55
CA ASN A 239 -11.01 20.04 24.86
C ASN A 239 -10.19 20.33 23.60
N TYR A 240 -9.84 21.60 23.39
CA TYR A 240 -8.94 22.03 22.32
C TYR A 240 -7.49 21.61 22.63
N MET A 241 -6.80 21.09 21.62
CA MET A 241 -5.41 20.65 21.74
C MET A 241 -4.47 21.86 21.64
N HIS A 242 -3.89 22.27 22.77
CA HIS A 242 -2.90 23.35 22.77
C HIS A 242 -1.51 22.83 22.38
N GLY A 243 -1.07 23.12 21.16
CA GLY A 243 0.23 22.69 20.65
C GLY A 243 0.76 23.53 19.48
N GLY A 244 1.93 23.14 18.99
CA GLY A 244 2.60 23.83 17.88
C GLY A 244 1.95 23.55 16.53
N ALA A 245 1.50 22.31 16.31
CA ALA A 245 0.83 21.92 15.08
C ALA A 245 -0.52 22.63 14.92
N GLU A 246 -1.28 22.78 16.01
CA GLU A 246 -2.59 23.45 15.97
C GLU A 246 -2.45 24.94 15.69
N ARG A 247 -1.48 25.62 16.32
CA ARG A 247 -1.14 27.02 15.99
C ARG A 247 -0.69 27.19 14.53
N TYR A 248 0.05 26.22 14.00
CA TYR A 248 0.44 26.20 12.59
C TYR A 248 -0.78 26.14 11.66
N LEU A 249 -1.77 25.30 11.99
CA LEU A 249 -2.98 25.16 11.19
C LEU A 249 -3.89 26.39 11.28
N ILE A 250 -3.94 27.08 12.43
CA ILE A 250 -4.69 28.34 12.59
C ILE A 250 -4.10 29.46 11.70
N GLU A 251 -2.78 29.58 11.64
CA GLU A 251 -2.13 30.55 10.74
C GLU A 251 -2.35 30.20 9.27
N LEU A 252 -2.30 28.90 8.94
CA LEU A 252 -2.58 28.44 7.58
C LEU A 252 -4.04 28.73 7.18
N PHE A 253 -4.98 28.57 8.10
CA PHE A 253 -6.39 28.95 7.93
C PHE A 253 -6.53 30.44 7.58
N GLY A 254 -5.85 31.32 8.29
CA GLY A 254 -5.86 32.76 7.98
C GLY A 254 -5.37 33.08 6.57
N ILE A 255 -4.36 32.37 6.07
CA ILE A 255 -3.89 32.52 4.68
C ILE A 255 -4.97 32.06 3.70
N ILE A 256 -5.55 30.87 3.90
CA ILE A 256 -6.58 30.30 3.03
C ILE A 256 -7.78 31.25 2.92
N GLN A 257 -8.26 31.80 4.04
CA GLN A 257 -9.35 32.78 4.04
C GLN A 257 -8.97 34.08 3.33
N SER A 258 -7.75 34.58 3.53
CA SER A 258 -7.26 35.79 2.85
C SER A 258 -7.22 35.64 1.31
N MET A 259 -7.17 34.40 0.82
CA MET A 259 -7.21 34.07 -0.60
C MET A 259 -8.64 33.84 -1.14
N GLY A 260 -9.67 33.99 -0.30
CA GLY A 260 -11.07 33.83 -0.68
C GLY A 260 -11.55 32.38 -0.77
N PHE A 261 -10.83 31.44 -0.15
CA PHE A 261 -11.22 30.03 -0.04
C PHE A 261 -11.82 29.75 1.34
N GLU A 262 -12.74 28.78 1.39
CA GLU A 262 -13.25 28.24 2.65
C GLU A 262 -12.27 27.19 3.19
N ALA A 263 -12.24 27.00 4.51
CA ALA A 263 -11.40 25.97 5.11
C ALA A 263 -12.18 25.13 6.10
N VAL A 264 -11.80 23.86 6.22
CA VAL A 264 -12.32 22.93 7.23
C VAL A 264 -11.20 22.06 7.76
N VAL A 265 -11.16 21.85 9.07
CA VAL A 265 -10.32 20.84 9.69
C VAL A 265 -11.11 19.56 9.85
N VAL A 266 -10.53 18.45 9.41
CA VAL A 266 -11.08 17.10 9.57
C VAL A 266 -10.18 16.32 10.51
N GLN A 267 -10.74 15.70 11.54
CA GLN A 267 -9.99 14.94 12.54
C GLN A 267 -10.58 13.57 12.86
N ALA A 268 -9.82 12.75 13.60
CA ALA A 268 -10.35 11.50 14.13
C ALA A 268 -11.20 11.77 15.38
N GLY A 269 -12.25 10.96 15.57
CA GLY A 269 -13.15 11.04 16.72
C GLY A 269 -13.73 9.69 17.12
N ASN A 270 -14.20 9.61 18.37
CA ASN A 270 -14.91 8.43 18.87
C ASN A 270 -16.33 8.32 18.27
N SER A 271 -16.86 9.42 17.73
CA SER A 271 -18.10 9.51 16.97
C SER A 271 -18.00 10.68 16.00
N ASP A 272 -18.90 10.75 15.03
CA ASP A 272 -18.98 11.91 14.14
C ASP A 272 -19.51 13.13 14.90
N TRP A 273 -18.82 14.27 14.77
CA TRP A 273 -19.28 15.55 15.31
C TRP A 273 -18.70 16.71 14.51
N THR A 274 -19.30 17.89 14.63
CA THR A 274 -18.77 19.13 14.03
C THR A 274 -18.95 20.29 15.00
N LEU A 275 -17.91 21.12 15.11
CA LEU A 275 -17.89 22.32 15.93
C LEU A 275 -17.26 23.49 15.17
N ALA A 276 -17.61 24.71 15.56
CA ALA A 276 -16.95 25.92 15.07
C ALA A 276 -15.90 26.38 16.08
N HIS A 277 -14.63 26.33 15.69
CA HIS A 277 -13.54 26.86 16.49
C HIS A 277 -13.37 28.35 16.22
N HIS A 278 -13.56 29.19 17.23
CA HIS A 278 -13.34 30.62 17.10
C HIS A 278 -11.86 30.97 17.28
N CYS A 279 -11.27 31.58 16.25
CA CYS A 279 -9.93 32.17 16.30
C CYS A 279 -9.93 33.61 15.74
N GLU A 280 -8.76 34.25 15.69
CA GLU A 280 -8.61 35.64 15.23
C GLU A 280 -8.98 35.88 13.75
N TYR A 281 -8.99 34.83 12.93
CA TYR A 281 -9.38 34.90 11.51
C TYR A 281 -10.87 34.66 11.27
N GLY A 282 -11.61 34.20 12.29
CA GLY A 282 -13.03 33.89 12.21
C GLY A 282 -13.37 32.51 12.78
N GLU A 283 -14.45 31.93 12.29
CA GLU A 283 -14.90 30.57 12.67
C GLU A 283 -14.29 29.54 11.72
N LEU A 284 -13.51 28.61 12.30
CA LEU A 284 -12.94 27.45 11.60
C LEU A 284 -13.80 26.21 11.90
N PRO A 285 -14.51 25.65 10.91
CA PRO A 285 -15.19 24.38 11.07
C PRO A 285 -14.19 23.25 11.38
N VAL A 286 -14.48 22.47 12.43
CA VAL A 286 -13.74 21.27 12.81
C VAL A 286 -14.71 20.10 12.84
N THR A 287 -14.52 19.15 11.95
CA THR A 287 -15.33 17.94 11.83
C THR A 287 -14.53 16.73 12.26
N ALA A 288 -15.04 15.96 13.21
CA ALA A 288 -14.46 14.66 13.53
C ALA A 288 -15.20 13.53 12.84
N LEU A 289 -14.41 12.54 12.43
CA LEU A 289 -14.87 11.32 11.77
C LEU A 289 -14.63 10.13 12.68
N HIS A 290 -15.66 9.31 12.85
CA HIS A 290 -15.61 8.09 13.61
C HIS A 290 -14.52 7.15 13.06
N SER A 291 -13.44 7.03 13.82
CA SER A 291 -12.27 6.25 13.44
C SER A 291 -11.37 5.99 14.64
N GLU A 292 -10.60 4.90 14.58
CA GLU A 292 -9.51 4.68 15.54
C GLU A 292 -8.42 5.75 15.36
N LEU A 293 -7.71 6.08 16.45
CA LEU A 293 -6.57 7.03 16.44
C LEU A 293 -5.30 6.42 15.83
N LEU A 294 -5.45 5.84 14.64
CA LEU A 294 -4.40 5.23 13.83
C LEU A 294 -4.44 5.84 12.44
N PHE A 295 -3.27 6.13 11.87
CA PHE A 295 -3.16 6.80 10.57
C PHE A 295 -3.94 6.10 9.45
N ASN A 296 -3.92 4.78 9.41
CA ASN A 296 -4.60 4.01 8.37
C ASN A 296 -6.13 4.07 8.50
N SER A 297 -6.67 3.77 9.69
CA SER A 297 -8.11 3.83 9.97
C SER A 297 -8.66 5.24 9.72
N PHE A 298 -7.89 6.26 10.08
CA PHE A 298 -8.27 7.64 9.82
C PHE A 298 -8.11 8.03 8.34
N SER A 299 -7.08 7.54 7.63
CA SER A 299 -6.92 7.73 6.18
C SER A 299 -8.16 7.26 5.40
N GLU A 300 -8.72 6.10 5.78
CA GLU A 300 -9.95 5.57 5.20
C GLU A 300 -11.18 6.45 5.50
N ALA A 301 -11.30 6.95 6.74
CA ALA A 301 -12.37 7.87 7.11
C ALA A 301 -12.30 9.19 6.34
N VAL A 302 -11.11 9.79 6.25
CA VAL A 302 -10.88 11.03 5.48
C VAL A 302 -11.21 10.82 4.00
N ASN A 303 -10.83 9.68 3.43
CA ASN A 303 -11.14 9.36 2.03
C ASN A 303 -12.66 9.25 1.79
N ARG A 304 -13.41 8.61 2.71
CA ARG A 304 -14.87 8.56 2.65
C ARG A 304 -15.49 9.96 2.73
N TRP A 305 -15.08 10.74 3.72
CA TRP A 305 -15.58 12.11 3.90
C TRP A 305 -15.28 13.00 2.69
N GLN A 306 -14.09 12.89 2.10
CA GLN A 306 -13.71 13.68 0.92
C GLN A 306 -14.56 13.33 -0.31
N ASN A 307 -14.96 12.06 -0.48
CA ASN A 307 -15.82 11.67 -1.59
C ASN A 307 -17.23 12.28 -1.46
N GLU A 308 -17.70 12.48 -0.24
CA GLU A 308 -18.96 13.17 0.06
C GLU A 308 -18.82 14.70 0.05
N ASN A 309 -17.61 15.21 0.28
CA ASN A 309 -17.28 16.63 0.40
C ASN A 309 -16.08 16.98 -0.49
N PRO A 310 -16.26 17.09 -1.82
CA PRO A 310 -15.18 17.46 -2.72
C PRO A 310 -14.52 18.77 -2.31
N CYS A 311 -13.18 18.83 -2.34
CA CYS A 311 -12.40 20.00 -1.97
C CYS A 311 -11.48 20.45 -3.11
N ALA A 312 -11.18 21.75 -3.17
CA ALA A 312 -10.19 22.32 -4.09
C ALA A 312 -8.79 21.77 -3.81
N LEU A 313 -8.48 21.53 -2.54
CA LEU A 313 -7.18 21.08 -2.04
C LEU A 313 -7.36 20.33 -0.71
N MET A 314 -6.69 19.19 -0.56
CA MET A 314 -6.59 18.46 0.70
C MET A 314 -5.18 18.56 1.28
N ILE A 315 -5.06 18.96 2.54
CA ILE A 315 -3.80 19.09 3.26
C ILE A 315 -3.75 18.04 4.37
N TYR A 316 -2.76 17.15 4.35
CA TYR A 316 -2.56 16.11 5.36
C TYR A 316 -1.49 16.56 6.37
N SER A 317 -1.88 16.76 7.63
CA SER A 317 -1.03 17.25 8.71
C SER A 317 -1.19 16.40 9.99
N PRO A 318 -0.37 15.36 10.20
CA PRO A 318 0.84 15.05 9.46
C PRO A 318 0.55 14.33 8.13
N PHE A 319 1.51 14.40 7.20
CA PHE A 319 1.44 13.76 5.88
C PHE A 319 1.15 12.24 5.94
N LEU A 320 1.46 11.59 7.07
CA LEU A 320 1.19 10.17 7.29
C LEU A 320 -0.27 9.76 7.18
N ILE A 321 -1.21 10.69 7.34
CA ILE A 321 -2.63 10.43 7.11
C ILE A 321 -2.90 10.04 5.64
N ALA A 322 -1.99 10.40 4.72
CA ALA A 322 -2.04 9.98 3.33
C ALA A 322 -1.44 8.58 3.07
N SER A 323 -1.22 7.75 4.10
CA SER A 323 -0.53 6.45 3.97
C SER A 323 -1.24 5.46 3.06
N LEU A 324 -2.57 5.44 3.06
CA LEU A 324 -3.37 4.55 2.22
C LEU A 324 -3.92 5.27 0.98
N TYR A 325 -4.48 6.47 1.17
CA TYR A 325 -5.14 7.23 0.12
C TYR A 325 -4.75 8.71 0.16
N SER A 326 -4.78 9.38 -0.99
CA SER A 326 -4.67 10.83 -1.06
C SER A 326 -5.58 11.44 -2.12
N ALA A 327 -5.96 12.69 -1.89
CA ALA A 327 -6.70 13.49 -2.86
C ALA A 327 -5.90 13.76 -4.15
N PRO A 328 -6.57 13.91 -5.31
CA PRO A 328 -5.94 14.27 -6.59
C PRO A 328 -5.24 15.64 -6.59
N ASN A 329 -5.61 16.55 -5.68
CA ASN A 329 -4.85 17.76 -5.39
C ASN A 329 -4.56 17.78 -3.90
N SER A 330 -3.35 17.34 -3.54
CA SER A 330 -2.95 17.14 -2.15
C SER A 330 -1.62 17.78 -1.78
N LEU A 331 -1.50 18.13 -0.51
CA LEU A 331 -0.26 18.53 0.16
C LEU A 331 -0.07 17.69 1.42
N GLY A 332 1.15 17.27 1.70
CA GLY A 332 1.53 16.71 2.99
C GLY A 332 2.32 17.71 3.81
N ILE A 333 2.11 17.77 5.12
CA ILE A 333 2.93 18.54 6.06
C ILE A 333 3.70 17.60 6.97
N SER A 334 5.03 17.74 7.01
CA SER A 334 5.88 17.08 8.02
C SER A 334 6.25 18.06 9.12
N HIS A 335 5.88 17.71 10.36
CA HIS A 335 6.23 18.46 11.57
C HIS A 335 7.57 18.04 12.19
N GLY A 336 8.39 17.29 11.44
CA GLY A 336 9.66 16.73 11.87
C GLY A 336 9.64 15.20 12.00
N ILE A 337 10.82 14.61 12.18
CA ILE A 337 10.97 13.17 12.40
C ILE A 337 10.50 12.84 13.81
N PHE A 338 9.49 11.98 13.94
CA PHE A 338 9.05 11.46 15.25
C PHE A 338 9.43 9.99 15.48
N TRP A 339 9.84 9.28 14.43
CA TRP A 339 10.25 7.87 14.50
C TRP A 339 11.69 7.68 15.01
N ASP A 340 12.28 8.73 15.54
CA ASP A 340 13.55 8.74 16.27
C ASP A 340 13.38 8.43 17.76
N ASP A 341 12.17 8.59 18.31
CA ASP A 341 11.88 8.32 19.72
C ASP A 341 11.99 6.81 20.04
N PRO A 342 12.87 6.42 20.98
CA PRO A 342 13.11 5.02 21.34
C PRO A 342 11.88 4.33 21.95
N HIS A 343 10.91 5.06 22.47
CA HIS A 343 9.65 4.49 22.96
C HIS A 343 8.78 3.94 21.82
N TYR A 344 9.01 4.36 20.58
CA TYR A 344 8.37 3.81 19.38
C TYR A 344 9.19 2.68 18.72
N ARG A 345 10.36 2.30 19.27
CA ARG A 345 11.15 1.16 18.78
C ARG A 345 10.50 -0.16 19.19
N VAL A 346 9.55 -0.58 18.37
CA VAL A 346 9.22 -2.00 18.20
C VAL A 346 10.32 -2.62 17.31
N THR A 347 10.46 -3.94 17.34
CA THR A 347 11.50 -4.77 16.69
C THR A 347 11.98 -4.32 15.29
N GLN A 348 13.15 -4.79 14.82
CA GLN A 348 13.70 -4.45 13.48
C GLN A 348 12.67 -4.56 12.33
N GLU A 349 11.67 -5.45 12.45
CA GLU A 349 10.60 -5.63 11.48
C GLU A 349 9.60 -4.46 11.44
N THR A 350 9.30 -3.84 12.58
CA THR A 350 8.38 -2.70 12.67
C THR A 350 9.00 -1.44 12.08
N VAL A 351 10.32 -1.28 12.19
CA VAL A 351 11.06 -0.19 11.54
C VAL A 351 10.90 -0.24 10.02
N ILE A 352 11.05 -1.42 9.40
CA ILE A 352 10.89 -1.60 7.94
C ILE A 352 9.44 -1.30 7.51
N PHE A 353 8.45 -1.72 8.30
CA PHE A 353 7.04 -1.45 8.01
C PHE A 353 6.72 0.05 8.05
N HIS A 354 7.16 0.75 9.11
CA HIS A 354 6.95 2.20 9.23
C HIS A 354 7.66 2.95 8.12
N GLN A 355 8.87 2.53 7.73
CA GLN A 355 9.59 3.12 6.59
C GLN A 355 8.82 2.99 5.28
N LYS A 356 8.19 1.84 5.02
CA LYS A 356 7.32 1.66 3.84
C LYS A 356 6.10 2.58 3.90
N ALA A 357 5.42 2.65 5.04
CA ALA A 357 4.25 3.52 5.20
C ALA A 357 4.59 5.01 5.05
N ILE A 358 5.71 5.47 5.62
CA ILE A 358 6.21 6.84 5.48
C ILE A 358 6.52 7.13 3.99
N ARG A 359 7.22 6.22 3.30
CA ARG A 359 7.53 6.38 1.87
C ARG A 359 6.27 6.44 1.02
N GLN A 360 5.29 5.57 1.31
CA GLN A 360 4.02 5.55 0.60
C GLN A 360 3.23 6.85 0.82
N ALA A 361 3.14 7.32 2.07
CA ALA A 361 2.46 8.58 2.38
C ALA A 361 3.08 9.78 1.65
N ILE A 362 4.41 9.83 1.59
CA ILE A 362 5.14 10.85 0.83
C ILE A 362 4.84 10.72 -0.67
N ALA A 363 4.89 9.51 -1.23
CA ALA A 363 4.62 9.27 -2.65
C ALA A 363 3.17 9.57 -3.04
N ASN A 364 2.23 9.37 -2.12
CA ASN A 364 0.82 9.70 -2.31
C ASN A 364 0.58 11.23 -2.30
N CYS A 365 1.42 12.02 -1.65
CA CYS A 365 1.30 13.48 -1.65
C CYS A 365 1.90 14.07 -2.93
N HIS A 366 1.18 14.98 -3.59
CA HIS A 366 1.72 15.64 -4.79
C HIS A 366 2.90 16.56 -4.48
N GLU A 367 2.94 17.11 -3.27
CA GLU A 367 4.04 17.92 -2.76
C GLU A 367 4.05 17.83 -1.24
N LEU A 368 5.25 17.73 -0.67
CA LEU A 368 5.49 17.67 0.77
C LEU A 368 6.11 18.98 1.24
N ILE A 369 5.52 19.60 2.26
CA ILE A 369 6.08 20.75 2.98
C ILE A 369 6.62 20.25 4.32
N SER A 370 7.93 20.31 4.52
CA SER A 370 8.56 19.95 5.79
C SER A 370 8.91 21.20 6.59
N VAL A 371 8.75 21.16 7.90
CA VAL A 371 9.21 22.24 8.80
C VAL A 371 10.72 22.20 9.04
N ASP A 372 11.40 21.16 8.58
CA ASP A 372 12.84 20.99 8.69
C ASP A 372 13.41 20.27 7.47
N THR A 373 14.73 20.37 7.29
CA THR A 373 15.46 19.65 6.26
C THR A 373 15.71 18.18 6.62
N ASN A 374 15.60 17.79 7.90
CA ASN A 374 15.86 16.42 8.34
C ASN A 374 14.94 15.40 7.66
N THR A 375 13.64 15.68 7.60
CA THR A 375 12.69 14.77 6.91
C THR A 375 13.06 14.62 5.44
N VAL A 376 13.44 15.73 4.78
CA VAL A 376 13.84 15.76 3.37
C VAL A 376 15.12 14.96 3.14
N ASN A 377 16.14 15.18 3.97
CA ASN A 377 17.44 14.51 3.88
C ASN A 377 17.32 13.02 4.18
N TRP A 378 16.51 12.65 5.18
CA TRP A 378 16.19 11.26 5.49
C TRP A 378 15.53 10.58 4.29
N TYR A 379 14.53 11.20 3.67
CA TYR A 379 13.85 10.62 2.52
C TYR A 379 14.79 10.45 1.33
N ARG A 380 15.58 11.47 0.99
CA ARG A 380 16.57 11.42 -0.11
C ARG A 380 17.65 10.36 0.10
N THR A 381 18.04 10.12 1.35
CA THR A 381 18.98 9.04 1.69
C THR A 381 18.36 7.66 1.46
N MET A 382 17.05 7.54 1.72
CA MET A 382 16.33 6.28 1.64
C MET A 382 15.75 5.98 0.24
N CYS A 383 15.55 6.99 -0.61
CA CYS A 383 14.88 6.90 -1.90
C CYS A 383 15.65 7.73 -2.95
N HIS A 384 16.29 7.04 -3.92
CA HIS A 384 17.16 7.68 -4.91
C HIS A 384 16.40 8.26 -6.12
N ASP A 385 15.16 7.79 -6.37
CA ASP A 385 14.33 8.15 -7.54
C ASP A 385 13.21 9.14 -7.20
N ALA A 386 13.43 10.04 -6.24
CA ALA A 386 12.38 10.88 -5.68
C ALA A 386 11.87 11.95 -6.67
N GLU A 387 10.82 11.64 -7.42
CA GLU A 387 10.03 12.60 -8.22
C GLU A 387 9.15 13.53 -7.36
N VAL A 388 8.96 13.20 -6.07
CA VAL A 388 8.09 13.97 -5.16
C VAL A 388 8.70 15.33 -4.88
N LYS A 389 7.95 16.40 -5.17
CA LYS A 389 8.37 17.77 -4.85
C LYS A 389 8.37 17.97 -3.33
N MET A 390 9.54 18.26 -2.77
CA MET A 390 9.72 18.55 -1.34
C MET A 390 10.27 19.96 -1.14
N ASN A 391 9.58 20.76 -0.34
CA ASN A 391 10.07 22.07 0.10
C ASN A 391 10.18 22.11 1.63
N CYS A 392 11.10 22.93 2.12
CA CYS A 392 11.24 23.21 3.53
C CYS A 392 10.67 24.60 3.82
N ILE A 393 9.67 24.70 4.71
CA ILE A 393 9.15 25.95 5.26
C ILE A 393 9.23 25.82 6.80
N PRO A 394 10.27 26.39 7.44
CA PRO A 394 10.45 26.24 8.89
C PRO A 394 9.30 26.89 9.65
N ASN A 395 9.17 26.54 10.93
CA ASN A 395 8.23 27.20 11.83
C ASN A 395 8.58 28.69 12.00
N PHE A 396 7.61 29.44 12.52
CA PHE A 396 7.64 30.89 12.58
C PHE A 396 7.65 31.44 14.01
N VAL A 397 7.83 32.75 14.14
CA VAL A 397 7.54 33.50 15.35
C VAL A 397 6.87 34.83 15.02
N ASN A 398 5.85 35.19 15.80
CA ASN A 398 5.23 36.52 15.69
C ASN A 398 6.06 37.53 16.49
N ARG A 399 6.98 38.24 15.83
CA ARG A 399 7.85 39.23 16.51
C ARG A 399 7.12 40.48 16.99
N ARG A 400 5.84 40.67 16.60
CA ARG A 400 5.00 41.73 17.18
C ARG A 400 4.58 41.37 18.60
N GLU A 401 4.39 40.09 18.89
CA GLU A 401 4.05 39.59 20.21
C GLU A 401 5.29 39.27 21.05
N PHE A 402 6.25 38.54 20.45
CA PHE A 402 7.49 38.13 21.09
C PHE A 402 8.62 39.09 20.72
N HIS A 403 8.92 40.01 21.63
CA HIS A 403 9.99 40.99 21.51
C HIS A 403 10.51 41.35 22.91
N PRO A 404 11.78 41.79 23.06
CA PRO A 404 12.33 42.20 24.35
C PRO A 404 11.67 43.47 24.91
N LEU A 405 11.71 43.65 26.23
CA LEU A 405 11.28 44.89 26.88
C LEU A 405 12.29 46.01 26.59
N GLN A 406 11.81 47.20 26.19
CA GLN A 406 12.68 48.34 25.83
C GLN A 406 13.49 48.91 27.02
N ASN A 407 13.21 48.51 28.27
CA ASN A 407 13.99 48.87 29.47
C ASN A 407 13.78 47.81 30.57
N ALA A 408 14.41 46.64 30.45
CA ALA A 408 14.32 45.62 31.49
C ALA A 408 15.08 46.05 32.76
N GLU A 409 14.40 46.10 33.91
CA GLU A 409 15.07 46.30 35.19
C GLU A 409 16.10 45.18 35.44
N LYS A 410 17.31 45.55 35.90
CA LYS A 410 18.32 44.57 36.32
C LYS A 410 17.79 43.78 37.52
N ARG A 411 17.40 42.52 37.28
CA ARG A 411 16.90 41.63 38.34
C ARG A 411 18.07 41.07 39.15
N ARG A 412 17.83 40.86 40.45
CA ARG A 412 18.83 40.33 41.39
C ARG A 412 19.09 38.81 41.21
N LYS A 413 18.14 38.06 40.65
CA LYS A 413 18.28 36.62 40.38
C LYS A 413 18.07 36.31 38.90
N LEU A 414 18.85 35.36 38.38
CA LEU A 414 18.69 34.82 37.02
C LEU A 414 17.49 33.88 36.97
N ARG A 415 16.60 34.10 36.00
CA ARG A 415 15.43 33.27 35.76
C ARG A 415 15.67 32.35 34.57
N ILE A 416 15.59 31.06 34.84
CA ILE A 416 15.71 30.00 33.83
C ILE A 416 14.32 29.44 33.56
N VAL A 417 13.91 29.39 32.30
CA VAL A 417 12.56 28.95 31.89
C VAL A 417 12.62 27.69 31.04
N TYR A 418 11.74 26.73 31.32
CA TYR A 418 11.47 25.55 30.50
C TYR A 418 10.02 25.63 29.98
N PRO A 419 9.80 26.03 28.71
CA PRO A 419 8.47 26.33 28.16
C PRO A 419 7.91 25.16 27.31
N ARG A 420 7.82 23.96 27.88
CA ARG A 420 7.48 22.73 27.15
C ARG A 420 6.54 21.85 27.96
N ARG A 421 5.85 20.92 27.31
CA ARG A 421 5.16 19.82 28.02
C ARG A 421 6.17 19.05 28.88
N LEU A 422 5.78 18.72 30.12
CA LEU A 422 6.66 18.06 31.08
C LEU A 422 6.55 16.54 30.92
N TYR A 423 7.34 15.99 30.00
CA TYR A 423 7.51 14.55 29.81
C TYR A 423 8.91 14.21 29.26
N ALA A 424 9.24 12.93 29.23
CA ALA A 424 10.60 12.45 28.96
C ALA A 424 11.17 12.92 27.62
N ALA A 425 10.42 12.83 26.50
CA ALA A 425 10.96 13.18 25.19
C ALA A 425 11.30 14.67 25.04
N ARG A 426 10.71 15.57 25.85
CA ARG A 426 11.04 17.01 25.85
C ARG A 426 12.18 17.38 26.82
N GLY A 427 12.81 16.37 27.43
CA GLY A 427 13.99 16.55 28.29
C GLY A 427 13.66 16.90 29.74
N PHE A 428 12.43 16.69 30.19
CA PHE A 428 12.06 16.99 31.57
C PHE A 428 12.93 16.24 32.60
N ASN A 429 13.31 15.00 32.30
CA ASN A 429 14.19 14.21 33.17
C ASN A 429 15.60 14.83 33.31
N LEU A 430 16.14 15.42 32.23
CA LEU A 430 17.43 16.10 32.26
C LEU A 430 17.38 17.30 33.22
N VAL A 431 16.27 18.05 33.19
CA VAL A 431 16.06 19.19 34.11
C VAL A 431 16.01 18.72 35.56
N LEU A 432 15.31 17.63 35.86
CA LEU A 432 15.23 17.06 37.21
C LEU A 432 16.58 16.57 37.74
N GLU A 433 17.45 16.09 36.86
CA GLU A 433 18.78 15.57 37.18
C GLU A 433 19.79 16.69 37.48
N VAL A 434 19.79 17.75 36.68
CA VAL A 434 20.81 18.81 36.70
C VAL A 434 20.58 19.86 37.79
N PHE A 435 19.33 20.30 37.97
CA PHE A 435 19.04 21.43 38.85
C PHE A 435 19.32 21.22 40.36
N PRO A 436 19.23 20.00 40.94
CA PRO A 436 19.63 19.77 42.32
C PRO A 436 21.05 20.22 42.64
N GLU A 437 22.00 20.01 41.72
CA GLU A 437 23.39 20.43 41.90
C GLU A 437 23.56 21.93 41.66
N LEU A 438 22.94 22.47 40.60
CA LEU A 438 22.97 23.90 40.32
C LEU A 438 22.40 24.74 41.47
N PHE A 439 21.32 24.29 42.11
CA PHE A 439 20.77 24.98 43.29
C PHE A 439 21.67 24.92 44.51
N ARG A 440 22.54 23.91 44.64
CA ARG A 440 23.57 23.90 45.68
C ARG A 440 24.68 24.91 45.37
N LYS A 441 25.12 24.97 44.11
CA LYS A 441 26.24 25.81 43.66
C LYS A 441 25.88 27.30 43.60
N TYR A 442 24.69 27.65 43.10
CA TYR A 442 24.26 29.03 42.90
C TYR A 442 23.00 29.33 43.72
N GLN A 443 22.99 30.45 44.46
CA GLN A 443 21.83 30.88 45.26
C GLN A 443 20.91 31.86 44.51
N ASP A 444 21.44 32.58 43.53
CA ASP A 444 20.73 33.64 42.79
C ASP A 444 20.12 33.15 41.46
N ILE A 445 19.72 31.87 41.39
CA ILE A 445 19.00 31.31 40.23
C ILE A 445 17.61 30.78 40.64
N GLU A 446 16.63 30.96 39.75
CA GLU A 446 15.27 30.41 39.85
C GLU A 446 14.91 29.64 38.58
N LEU A 447 14.19 28.53 38.74
CA LEU A 447 13.67 27.72 37.63
C LEU A 447 12.15 27.87 37.53
N GLU A 448 11.67 28.07 36.32
CA GLU A 448 10.26 28.11 36.02
C GLU A 448 9.91 27.11 34.92
N LEU A 449 9.07 26.13 35.28
CA LEU A 449 8.56 25.08 34.42
C LEU A 449 7.18 25.49 33.91
N ILE A 450 7.06 25.78 32.62
CA ILE A 450 5.82 26.24 31.98
C ILE A 450 5.33 25.18 30.99
N GLY A 451 4.18 24.59 31.28
CA GLY A 451 3.55 23.61 30.38
C GLY A 451 2.72 22.56 31.09
N GLN A 452 1.89 21.85 30.32
CA GLN A 452 1.09 20.74 30.83
C GLN A 452 1.97 19.57 31.28
N ILE A 453 1.51 18.85 32.31
CA ILE A 453 2.22 17.73 32.92
C ILE A 453 1.64 16.42 32.42
N ASP A 454 2.51 15.50 32.00
CA ASP A 454 2.13 14.13 31.72
C ASP A 454 1.82 13.37 33.01
N ASP A 455 0.83 12.49 33.00
CA ASP A 455 0.42 11.77 34.21
C ASP A 455 1.57 10.94 34.83
N ASN A 456 2.49 10.43 34.02
CA ASN A 456 3.66 9.69 34.50
C ASN A 456 4.70 10.60 35.17
N ALA A 457 4.74 11.89 34.81
CA ALA A 457 5.68 12.88 35.35
C ALA A 457 5.17 13.60 36.61
N ARG A 458 3.86 13.48 36.92
CA ARG A 458 3.20 14.22 38.02
C ARG A 458 3.85 14.01 39.39
N LYS A 459 4.24 12.76 39.71
CA LYS A 459 4.90 12.44 40.98
C LYS A 459 6.28 13.08 41.07
N GLN A 460 7.11 12.91 40.02
CA GLN A 460 8.46 13.45 39.97
C GLN A 460 8.46 14.98 40.12
N LEU A 461 7.54 15.65 39.44
CA LEU A 461 7.39 17.11 39.56
C LEU A 461 6.99 17.52 40.99
N LYS A 462 6.02 16.84 41.60
CA LYS A 462 5.59 17.16 42.98
C LYS A 462 6.75 17.02 43.96
N ASP A 463 7.51 15.94 43.87
CA ASP A 463 8.67 15.70 44.72
C ASP A 463 9.75 16.77 44.51
N PHE A 464 9.98 17.16 43.26
CA PHE A 464 10.94 18.20 42.90
C PHE A 464 10.55 19.60 43.41
N LEU A 465 9.29 20.00 43.26
CA LEU A 465 8.74 21.25 43.79
C LEU A 465 8.81 21.29 45.32
N GLY A 466 8.51 20.17 45.99
CA GLY A 466 8.61 20.05 47.44
C GLY A 466 10.05 20.20 47.95
N LYS A 467 11.02 19.64 47.23
CA LYS A 467 12.45 19.69 47.60
C LYS A 467 13.07 21.07 47.43
N PHE A 468 12.63 21.85 46.44
CA PHE A 468 13.22 23.15 46.08
C PHE A 468 12.21 24.30 46.19
N HIS A 469 11.42 24.28 47.26
CA HIS A 469 10.39 25.28 47.52
C HIS A 469 10.94 26.73 47.46
N GLY A 470 10.25 27.60 46.72
CA GLY A 470 10.64 29.00 46.54
C GLY A 470 11.71 29.25 45.47
N ARG A 471 12.32 28.20 44.89
CA ARG A 471 13.30 28.31 43.80
C ARG A 471 12.84 27.68 42.49
N VAL A 472 11.85 26.77 42.55
CA VAL A 472 11.19 26.19 41.39
C VAL A 472 9.72 26.56 41.40
N LYS A 473 9.19 26.95 40.24
CA LYS A 473 7.75 27.15 40.03
C LYS A 473 7.28 26.30 38.85
N HIS A 474 6.06 25.79 38.94
CA HIS A 474 5.37 25.17 37.81
C HIS A 474 4.06 25.90 37.55
N ARG A 475 3.78 26.22 36.29
CA ARG A 475 2.53 26.85 35.85
C ARG A 475 2.13 26.32 34.48
N CYS A 476 0.82 26.26 34.21
CA CYS A 476 0.28 26.15 32.86
C CYS A 476 -0.19 27.54 32.45
N CYS A 477 0.49 28.17 31.49
CA CYS A 477 0.13 29.49 31.00
C CYS A 477 -0.62 29.38 29.66
N PRO A 478 -1.66 30.19 29.43
CA PRO A 478 -2.29 30.31 28.13
C PRO A 478 -1.35 31.04 27.15
N PRO A 479 -1.52 30.88 25.82
CA PRO A 479 -0.62 31.45 24.82
C PRO A 479 -0.38 32.95 24.95
N GLU A 480 -1.39 33.72 25.36
CA GLU A 480 -1.34 35.18 25.48
C GLU A 480 -0.42 35.67 26.61
N GLU A 481 -0.16 34.82 27.61
CA GLU A 481 0.76 35.12 28.72
C GLU A 481 2.21 34.75 28.38
N MET A 482 2.44 33.88 27.40
CA MET A 482 3.76 33.37 27.06
C MET A 482 4.77 34.47 26.66
N PRO A 483 4.40 35.52 25.90
CA PRO A 483 5.33 36.62 25.62
C PRO A 483 5.91 37.25 26.90
N GLU A 484 5.11 37.39 27.96
CA GLU A 484 5.58 37.96 29.22
C GLU A 484 6.46 36.98 30.00
N VAL A 485 6.21 35.68 29.89
CA VAL A 485 7.10 34.65 30.44
C VAL A 485 8.49 34.77 29.82
N TYR A 486 8.59 34.82 28.49
CA TYR A 486 9.88 34.93 27.81
C TYR A 486 10.57 36.28 28.06
N ARG A 487 9.85 37.41 28.02
CA ARG A 487 10.41 38.72 28.36
C ARG A 487 11.01 38.80 29.77
N ARG A 488 10.60 37.87 30.65
CA ARG A 488 11.11 37.76 32.02
C ARG A 488 12.23 36.71 32.18
N ALA A 489 12.51 35.91 31.16
CA ALA A 489 13.54 34.89 31.21
C ALA A 489 14.91 35.47 30.86
N ASP A 490 15.94 34.99 31.55
CA ASP A 490 17.34 35.26 31.18
C ASP A 490 17.90 34.12 30.32
N ILE A 491 17.54 32.87 30.68
CA ILE A 491 17.95 31.65 29.99
C ILE A 491 16.69 30.81 29.70
N VAL A 492 16.58 30.28 28.48
CA VAL A 492 15.49 29.36 28.11
C VAL A 492 16.05 28.01 27.72
N LEU A 493 15.42 26.96 28.25
CA LEU A 493 15.79 25.56 28.02
C LEU A 493 14.84 24.91 27.02
N VAL A 494 15.43 24.38 25.93
CA VAL A 494 14.74 23.55 24.94
C VAL A 494 15.46 22.19 24.83
N PRO A 495 15.51 21.38 25.91
CA PRO A 495 16.40 20.23 26.02
C PRO A 495 15.80 18.96 25.41
N THR A 496 15.23 19.04 24.22
CA THR A 496 14.43 17.94 23.64
C THR A 496 15.27 16.72 23.31
N CYS A 497 14.84 15.54 23.73
CA CYS A 497 15.59 14.31 23.52
C CYS A 497 15.26 13.65 22.17
N TYR A 498 14.00 13.73 21.72
CA TYR A 498 13.52 13.09 20.49
C TYR A 498 12.34 13.88 19.89
N SER A 499 12.01 13.62 18.63
CA SER A 499 10.76 14.03 17.98
C SER A 499 10.53 15.54 17.94
N GLU A 500 11.41 16.23 17.22
CA GLU A 500 11.41 17.69 17.12
C GLU A 500 11.60 18.17 15.67
N GLY A 501 10.79 19.15 15.28
CA GLY A 501 11.00 19.92 14.05
C GLY A 501 11.78 21.20 14.36
N THR A 502 11.59 22.26 13.58
CA THR A 502 12.00 23.60 14.04
C THR A 502 11.08 24.05 15.18
N SER A 503 11.61 24.35 16.35
CA SER A 503 10.80 24.56 17.56
C SER A 503 10.24 25.99 17.68
N LEU A 504 8.91 26.13 17.77
CA LEU A 504 8.25 27.41 18.07
C LEU A 504 8.74 28.02 19.39
N SER A 505 8.84 27.22 20.47
CA SER A 505 9.33 27.71 21.77
C SER A 505 10.78 28.23 21.71
N CYS A 506 11.57 27.70 20.77
CA CYS A 506 12.95 28.16 20.58
C CYS A 506 12.92 29.54 19.88
N LEU A 507 12.16 29.66 18.80
CA LEU A 507 11.99 30.92 18.06
C LEU A 507 11.36 32.02 18.92
N GLU A 508 10.35 31.70 19.73
CA GLU A 508 9.71 32.61 20.71
C GLU A 508 10.73 33.15 21.73
N ALA A 509 11.59 32.29 22.26
CA ALA A 509 12.66 32.67 23.18
C ALA A 509 13.71 33.56 22.50
N MET A 510 14.14 33.19 21.30
CA MET A 510 15.08 33.98 20.50
C MET A 510 14.51 35.37 20.20
N ALA A 511 13.26 35.46 19.73
CA ALA A 511 12.59 36.72 19.43
C ALA A 511 12.36 37.60 20.66
N SER A 512 12.25 36.99 21.85
CA SER A 512 12.13 37.72 23.11
C SER A 512 13.48 38.18 23.69
N GLY A 513 14.60 37.89 23.01
CA GLY A 513 15.94 38.26 23.46
C GLY A 513 16.46 37.41 24.63
N CYS A 514 16.07 36.13 24.70
CA CYS A 514 16.58 35.19 25.69
C CYS A 514 17.86 34.48 25.21
N ALA A 515 18.76 34.13 26.12
CA ALA A 515 19.81 33.17 25.80
C ALA A 515 19.23 31.74 25.80
N VAL A 516 19.38 31.02 24.68
CA VAL A 516 18.76 29.70 24.51
C VAL A 516 19.80 28.58 24.66
N ILE A 517 19.45 27.55 25.42
CA ILE A 517 20.14 26.25 25.42
C ILE A 517 19.19 25.25 24.78
N ALA A 518 19.58 24.64 23.66
CA ALA A 518 18.81 23.58 23.03
C ALA A 518 19.69 22.37 22.71
N THR A 519 19.06 21.22 22.55
CA THR A 519 19.75 19.99 22.18
C THR A 519 19.95 19.85 20.68
N ASN A 520 20.95 19.07 20.28
CA ASN A 520 21.26 18.70 18.90
C ASN A 520 20.32 17.59 18.40
N VAL A 521 19.01 17.86 18.40
CA VAL A 521 17.95 16.90 18.06
C VAL A 521 16.97 17.54 17.09
N GLY A 522 16.57 16.76 16.08
CA GLY A 522 15.54 17.20 15.15
C GLY A 522 15.90 18.51 14.43
N GLY A 523 14.93 19.40 14.23
CA GLY A 523 15.13 20.69 13.57
C GLY A 523 15.76 21.80 14.43
N LEU A 524 16.16 21.54 15.68
CA LEU A 524 16.83 22.54 16.53
C LEU A 524 18.20 23.03 16.00
N PRO A 525 19.06 22.19 15.39
CA PRO A 525 20.33 22.61 14.79
C PRO A 525 20.16 23.54 13.59
N GLU A 526 18.98 23.59 12.99
CA GLU A 526 18.66 24.55 11.92
C GLU A 526 18.37 25.96 12.45
N LEU A 527 18.04 26.07 13.75
CA LEU A 527 17.78 27.35 14.41
C LEU A 527 19.03 27.88 15.13
N ILE A 528 19.84 26.99 15.71
CA ILE A 528 20.96 27.35 16.57
C ILE A 528 22.31 27.06 15.92
N ILE A 529 23.09 28.11 15.73
CA ILE A 529 24.53 28.07 15.48
C ILE A 529 25.21 28.13 16.85
N ASN A 530 25.83 27.02 17.25
CA ASN A 530 26.40 26.87 18.59
C ASN A 530 27.36 28.03 18.96
N ARG A 531 27.19 28.57 20.17
CA ARG A 531 27.90 29.73 20.75
C ARG A 531 27.70 31.07 20.03
N PHE A 532 26.96 31.10 18.92
CA PHE A 532 26.66 32.34 18.22
C PHE A 532 25.30 32.91 18.66
N ASN A 533 24.23 32.14 18.48
CA ASN A 533 22.84 32.56 18.77
C ASN A 533 22.12 31.61 19.75
N GLY A 534 22.85 30.66 20.33
CA GLY A 534 22.40 29.72 21.35
C GLY A 534 23.52 28.74 21.70
N LEU A 535 23.33 27.94 22.74
CA LEU A 535 24.17 26.78 23.01
C LEU A 535 23.46 25.53 22.51
N LEU A 536 24.10 24.81 21.59
CA LEU A 536 23.61 23.54 21.05
C LEU A 536 24.37 22.39 21.72
N ILE A 537 23.66 21.55 22.46
CA ILE A 537 24.25 20.52 23.33
C ILE A 537 23.80 19.11 22.97
N ALA A 538 24.53 18.08 23.43
CA ALA A 538 24.01 16.72 23.42
C ALA A 538 22.79 16.59 24.37
N PRO A 539 21.82 15.69 24.11
CA PRO A 539 20.68 15.45 24.99
C PRO A 539 21.05 14.66 26.25
N GLU A 540 22.03 15.18 27.01
CA GLU A 540 22.67 14.56 28.17
C GLU A 540 22.70 15.55 29.34
N ALA A 541 22.58 15.02 30.57
CA ALA A 541 22.51 15.85 31.77
C ALA A 541 23.82 16.62 32.02
N GLU A 542 24.97 15.99 31.78
CA GLU A 542 26.28 16.62 31.92
C GLU A 542 26.44 17.82 30.98
N ALA A 543 26.12 17.64 29.69
CA ALA A 543 26.16 18.72 28.70
C ALA A 543 25.19 19.87 29.03
N LEU A 544 24.01 19.57 29.57
CA LEU A 544 23.07 20.59 30.04
C LEU A 544 23.59 21.35 31.27
N ALA A 545 24.20 20.66 32.24
CA ALA A 545 24.81 21.26 33.42
C ALA A 545 25.98 22.18 33.06
N GLU A 546 26.83 21.76 32.13
CA GLU A 546 27.95 22.57 31.62
C GLU A 546 27.47 23.83 30.89
N ALA A 547 26.48 23.70 30.00
CA ALA A 547 25.93 24.85 29.27
C ALA A 547 25.23 25.85 30.20
N LEU A 548 24.47 25.36 31.18
CA LEU A 548 23.87 26.20 32.22
C LEU A 548 24.94 26.91 33.04
N THR A 549 25.98 26.20 33.45
CA THR A 549 27.12 26.78 34.18
C THR A 549 27.79 27.90 33.38
N GLN A 550 28.06 27.67 32.09
CA GLN A 550 28.65 28.68 31.20
C GLN A 550 27.78 29.94 31.13
N LEU A 551 26.48 29.80 30.87
CA LEU A 551 25.60 30.98 30.76
C LEU A 551 25.34 31.65 32.11
N ILE A 552 25.41 30.94 33.24
CA ILE A 552 25.31 31.55 34.58
C ILE A 552 26.57 32.36 34.91
N GLU A 553 27.76 31.79 34.67
CA GLU A 553 29.06 32.37 35.06
C GLU A 553 29.61 33.40 34.06
N GLN A 554 29.14 33.42 32.80
CA GLN A 554 29.62 34.32 31.74
C GLN A 554 28.49 35.24 31.23
N PRO A 555 28.21 36.38 31.91
CA PRO A 555 27.16 37.32 31.50
C PRO A 555 27.34 37.90 30.09
N GLU A 556 28.60 38.15 29.67
CA GLU A 556 28.92 38.66 28.34
C GLU A 556 28.51 37.67 27.25
N LEU A 557 28.92 36.40 27.38
CA LEU A 557 28.51 35.33 26.47
C LEU A 557 26.98 35.17 26.42
N ARG A 558 26.32 35.25 27.58
CA ARG A 558 24.85 35.17 27.67
C ARG A 558 24.19 36.32 26.91
N GLN A 559 24.71 37.54 27.04
CA GLN A 559 24.21 38.71 26.33
C GLN A 559 24.45 38.61 24.82
N ASP A 560 25.67 38.27 24.40
CA ASP A 560 26.03 38.14 22.98
C ASP A 560 25.14 37.11 22.27
N ILE A 561 24.94 35.95 22.90
CA ILE A 561 24.05 34.90 22.39
C ILE A 561 22.62 35.39 22.28
N ALA A 562 22.10 36.10 23.30
CA ALA A 562 20.74 36.62 23.29
C ALA A 562 20.51 37.68 22.19
N GLU A 563 21.48 38.57 21.98
CA GLU A 563 21.43 39.58 20.91
C GLU A 563 21.47 38.95 19.51
N ASN A 564 22.30 37.94 19.32
CA ASN A 564 22.37 37.21 18.05
C ASN A 564 21.15 36.30 17.83
N ALA A 565 20.58 35.73 18.89
CA ALA A 565 19.31 35.01 18.86
C ALA A 565 18.18 35.92 18.36
N LEU A 566 18.08 37.14 18.91
CA LEU A 566 17.12 38.14 18.48
C LEU A 566 17.25 38.49 17.00
N LYS A 567 18.48 38.74 16.52
CA LYS A 567 18.74 38.99 15.09
C LYS A 567 18.44 37.78 14.21
N THR A 568 18.70 36.56 14.69
CA THR A 568 18.40 35.34 13.93
C THR A 568 16.88 35.14 13.79
N SER A 569 16.11 35.50 14.82
CA SER A 569 14.64 35.35 14.80
C SER A 569 13.97 36.12 13.65
N GLU A 570 14.62 37.14 13.08
CA GLU A 570 14.11 37.92 11.94
C GLU A 570 13.94 37.08 10.67
N CYS A 571 14.75 36.03 10.52
CA CYS A 571 14.66 35.10 9.40
C CYS A 571 13.41 34.21 9.46
N TYR A 572 12.77 34.11 10.63
CA TYR A 572 11.63 33.24 10.92
C TYR A 572 10.37 34.03 11.28
N ASP A 573 10.32 35.32 10.92
CA ASP A 573 9.15 36.15 11.18
C ASP A 573 7.89 35.60 10.47
N LEU A 574 6.75 35.67 11.17
CA LEU A 574 5.46 35.21 10.67
C LEU A 574 5.09 35.79 9.30
N ALA A 575 5.46 37.04 9.00
CA ALA A 575 5.18 37.62 7.68
C ALA A 575 5.88 36.85 6.54
N ARG A 576 7.15 36.46 6.74
CA ARG A 576 7.89 35.66 5.76
C ARG A 576 7.29 34.27 5.59
N TRP A 577 6.91 33.65 6.70
CA TRP A 577 6.26 32.34 6.68
C TRP A 577 4.94 32.38 5.89
N ARG A 578 4.12 33.41 6.10
CA ARG A 578 2.87 33.62 5.35
C ARG A 578 3.12 33.80 3.85
N ASP A 579 4.14 34.56 3.48
CA ASP A 579 4.49 34.77 2.06
C ASP A 579 4.94 33.48 1.37
N GLU A 580 5.75 32.64 2.03
CA GLU A 580 6.17 31.34 1.48
C GLU A 580 4.99 30.37 1.32
N TRP A 581 4.10 30.29 2.33
CA TRP A 581 2.90 29.48 2.23
C TRP A 581 1.92 29.97 1.16
N ARG A 582 1.75 31.28 1.03
CA ARG A 582 0.90 31.87 -0.03
C ARG A 582 1.37 31.43 -1.41
N LYS A 583 2.68 31.44 -1.69
CA LYS A 583 3.23 30.93 -2.97
C LYS A 583 2.93 29.46 -3.23
N VAL A 584 2.89 28.63 -2.17
CA VAL A 584 2.52 27.21 -2.28
C VAL A 584 1.04 27.07 -2.63
N LEU A 585 0.17 27.77 -1.89
CA LEU A 585 -1.28 27.73 -2.08
C LEU A 585 -1.69 28.32 -3.43
N GLU A 586 -1.15 29.47 -3.85
CA GLU A 586 -1.41 30.09 -5.16
C GLU A 586 -1.09 29.14 -6.31
N ARG A 587 0.01 28.40 -6.20
CA ARG A 587 0.40 27.41 -7.21
C ARG A 587 -0.51 26.18 -7.23
N LYS A 588 -1.09 25.80 -6.09
CA LYS A 588 -1.97 24.62 -5.95
C LYS A 588 -3.43 24.93 -6.23
N LEU A 589 -3.87 26.15 -5.96
CA LEU A 589 -5.25 26.63 -6.12
C LEU A 589 -5.43 27.45 -7.41
N GLY A 590 -4.38 28.11 -7.91
CA GLY A 590 -4.41 29.00 -9.08
C GLY A 590 -4.24 28.32 -10.44
N LYS A 591 -4.07 27.00 -10.47
CA LYS A 591 -4.21 26.23 -11.71
C LYS A 591 -5.64 25.74 -11.81
N SER A 592 -6.46 26.43 -12.61
CA SER A 592 -7.56 25.75 -13.29
C SER A 592 -6.94 24.60 -14.09
N ARG A 593 -6.91 23.40 -13.52
CA ARG A 593 -6.67 22.21 -14.31
C ARG A 593 -7.93 22.08 -15.15
N GLU A 594 -7.84 22.41 -16.45
CA GLU A 594 -8.59 21.61 -17.42
C GLU A 594 -8.38 20.17 -17.00
N ARG A 595 -9.44 19.48 -16.57
CA ARG A 595 -9.33 18.08 -16.16
C ARG A 595 -8.73 17.33 -17.36
N ARG A 596 -7.46 16.91 -17.24
CA ARG A 596 -6.85 16.00 -18.20
C ARG A 596 -7.71 14.73 -18.18
N ILE A 597 -8.06 14.24 -19.36
CA ILE A 597 -8.72 12.95 -19.46
C ILE A 597 -7.68 11.89 -19.08
N GLU A 598 -7.92 11.20 -17.98
CA GLU A 598 -7.06 10.13 -17.49
C GLU A 598 -7.75 8.78 -17.66
N PHE A 599 -7.08 7.85 -18.31
CA PHE A 599 -7.53 6.46 -18.47
C PHE A 599 -6.81 5.56 -17.47
N VAL A 600 -7.55 4.66 -16.84
CA VAL A 600 -7.01 3.65 -15.93
C VAL A 600 -7.53 2.29 -16.37
N GLN A 601 -6.65 1.33 -16.65
CA GLN A 601 -7.03 -0.07 -16.86
C GLN A 601 -6.58 -0.92 -15.68
N LEU A 602 -7.52 -1.68 -15.12
CA LEU A 602 -7.25 -2.66 -14.06
C LEU A 602 -6.86 -4.01 -14.67
N ALA A 603 -5.78 -4.61 -14.16
CA ALA A 603 -5.24 -5.88 -14.64
C ALA A 603 -6.27 -7.00 -14.50
N ALA A 604 -6.40 -7.85 -15.52
CA ALA A 604 -6.95 -9.19 -15.36
C ALA A 604 -5.82 -10.17 -14.99
N PRO A 605 -6.10 -11.25 -14.24
CA PRO A 605 -5.11 -12.28 -13.94
C PRO A 605 -4.45 -12.82 -15.20
N GLY A 606 -3.11 -12.91 -15.20
CA GLY A 606 -2.31 -13.39 -16.33
C GLY A 606 -1.97 -12.33 -17.39
N MET A 607 -2.40 -11.08 -17.23
CA MET A 607 -1.96 -9.97 -18.08
C MET A 607 -0.86 -9.15 -17.41
N THR A 608 0.35 -9.54 -17.73
CA THR A 608 1.55 -8.77 -17.44
C THR A 608 1.86 -7.83 -18.60
N TRP A 609 2.61 -6.75 -18.35
CA TRP A 609 3.12 -5.91 -19.43
C TRP A 609 4.06 -6.67 -20.38
N ASN A 610 4.93 -7.53 -19.83
CA ASN A 610 6.01 -8.16 -20.60
C ASN A 610 5.63 -9.50 -21.24
N ALA A 611 4.55 -10.17 -20.83
CA ALA A 611 4.09 -11.41 -21.46
C ALA A 611 2.98 -11.15 -22.48
N MET A 612 3.18 -11.66 -23.71
CA MET A 612 2.24 -11.64 -24.85
C MET A 612 1.46 -10.32 -24.99
N LYS A 613 2.00 -9.36 -25.76
CA LYS A 613 1.34 -8.06 -26.00
C LYS A 613 -0.05 -8.26 -26.64
N GLN A 614 -1.11 -7.81 -25.99
CA GLN A 614 -2.51 -7.89 -26.45
C GLN A 614 -3.11 -6.49 -26.64
N ARG A 615 -4.41 -6.44 -26.98
CA ARG A 615 -5.18 -5.21 -27.20
C ARG A 615 -5.05 -4.19 -26.06
N PRO A 616 -5.20 -4.54 -24.76
CA PRO A 616 -5.14 -3.54 -23.69
C PRO A 616 -3.80 -2.79 -23.64
N GLN A 617 -2.67 -3.51 -23.76
CA GLN A 617 -1.34 -2.89 -23.76
C GLN A 617 -1.15 -1.94 -24.95
N GLN A 618 -1.56 -2.39 -26.15
CA GLN A 618 -1.42 -1.60 -27.37
C GLN A 618 -2.31 -0.35 -27.37
N LEU A 619 -3.54 -0.50 -26.89
CA LEU A 619 -4.50 0.60 -26.84
C LEU A 619 -4.09 1.67 -25.83
N PHE A 620 -3.60 1.26 -24.64
CA PHE A 620 -3.10 2.19 -23.64
C PHE A 620 -1.84 2.91 -24.09
N GLN A 621 -0.96 2.23 -24.82
CA GLN A 621 0.18 2.88 -25.47
C GLN A 621 -0.28 3.92 -26.51
N ALA A 622 -1.27 3.60 -27.35
CA ALA A 622 -1.80 4.54 -28.33
C ALA A 622 -2.53 5.74 -27.70
N LEU A 623 -3.32 5.54 -26.64
CA LEU A 623 -3.95 6.63 -25.88
C LEU A 623 -2.91 7.55 -25.25
N ALA A 624 -1.84 7.00 -24.68
CA ALA A 624 -0.74 7.78 -24.14
C ALA A 624 0.01 8.59 -25.22
N GLN A 625 0.24 8.00 -26.40
CA GLN A 625 0.82 8.70 -27.55
C GLN A 625 -0.05 9.87 -28.05
N MET A 626 -1.36 9.80 -27.86
CA MET A 626 -2.30 10.90 -28.14
C MET A 626 -2.32 11.98 -27.05
N GLY A 627 -1.51 11.84 -25.99
CA GLY A 627 -1.38 12.81 -24.91
C GLY A 627 -2.31 12.59 -23.72
N PHE A 628 -3.04 11.47 -23.67
CA PHE A 628 -3.86 11.11 -22.50
C PHE A 628 -3.03 10.45 -21.41
N GLU A 629 -3.21 10.86 -20.16
CA GLU A 629 -2.61 10.14 -19.03
C GLU A 629 -3.24 8.75 -18.96
N SER A 630 -2.42 7.71 -19.03
CA SER A 630 -2.88 6.33 -19.13
C SER A 630 -2.16 5.49 -18.07
N THR A 631 -2.90 4.84 -17.18
CA THR A 631 -2.35 3.95 -16.15
C THR A 631 -2.75 2.51 -16.44
N TYR A 632 -1.77 1.64 -16.67
CA TYR A 632 -1.94 0.20 -16.86
C TYR A 632 -1.56 -0.54 -15.57
N ILE A 633 -2.50 -1.20 -14.92
CA ILE A 633 -2.20 -2.11 -13.82
C ILE A 633 -1.81 -3.47 -14.42
N SER A 634 -0.60 -3.94 -14.10
CA SER A 634 0.02 -5.18 -14.58
C SER A 634 -0.05 -6.26 -13.50
N ASP A 635 -0.32 -7.52 -13.85
CA ASP A 635 -0.35 -8.65 -12.90
C ASP A 635 1.04 -9.04 -12.34
N GLU A 636 2.11 -8.32 -12.71
CA GLU A 636 3.46 -8.53 -12.17
C GLU A 636 3.60 -7.96 -10.74
N PRO A 637 4.21 -8.71 -9.80
CA PRO A 637 4.41 -8.23 -8.43
C PRO A 637 5.42 -7.08 -8.33
N MET A 638 6.29 -6.90 -9.33
CA MET A 638 7.18 -5.75 -9.49
C MET A 638 7.36 -5.46 -10.98
N VAL A 639 7.21 -4.20 -11.37
CA VAL A 639 7.45 -3.76 -12.75
C VAL A 639 8.95 -3.61 -12.95
N ASN A 640 9.54 -4.44 -13.82
CA ASN A 640 10.96 -4.33 -14.15
C ASN A 640 11.17 -3.23 -15.21
N GLN A 641 11.58 -2.04 -14.77
CA GLN A 641 11.79 -0.90 -15.65
C GLN A 641 12.78 -1.17 -16.79
N SER A 642 13.77 -2.05 -16.60
CA SER A 642 14.75 -2.36 -17.65
C SER A 642 14.17 -3.13 -18.84
N LEU A 643 12.95 -3.68 -18.71
CA LEU A 643 12.26 -4.46 -19.74
C LEU A 643 11.15 -3.67 -20.44
N LEU A 644 10.83 -2.45 -19.98
CA LEU A 644 9.66 -1.70 -20.44
C LEU A 644 9.78 -1.16 -21.87
N GLY A 645 10.98 -1.12 -22.46
CA GLY A 645 11.22 -0.48 -23.76
C GLY A 645 10.87 1.02 -23.74
N ASP A 646 10.80 1.63 -24.93
CA ASP A 646 10.39 3.03 -25.05
C ASP A 646 8.87 3.15 -24.90
N ILE A 647 8.41 3.50 -23.69
CA ILE A 647 7.00 3.83 -23.41
C ILE A 647 6.79 5.36 -23.43
N PRO A 648 5.62 5.84 -23.88
CA PRO A 648 5.29 7.27 -23.81
C PRO A 648 5.31 7.75 -22.35
N PRO A 649 5.73 9.00 -22.07
CA PRO A 649 5.80 9.51 -20.70
C PRO A 649 4.42 9.64 -20.03
N GLN A 650 3.34 9.65 -20.82
CA GLN A 650 1.96 9.65 -20.33
C GLN A 650 1.45 8.25 -19.97
N LEU A 651 2.24 7.18 -20.20
CA LEU A 651 1.89 5.81 -19.86
C LEU A 651 2.60 5.36 -18.59
N HIS A 652 1.80 5.07 -17.56
CA HIS A 652 2.26 4.60 -16.26
C HIS A 652 1.93 3.12 -16.11
N ILE A 653 2.92 2.27 -15.82
CA ILE A 653 2.71 0.83 -15.61
C ILE A 653 2.94 0.53 -14.13
N GLN A 654 1.94 -0.05 -13.47
CA GLN A 654 1.92 -0.26 -12.02
C GLN A 654 1.65 -1.73 -11.67
N PRO A 655 2.22 -2.28 -10.59
CA PRO A 655 2.00 -3.67 -10.20
C PRO A 655 0.61 -3.91 -9.60
N ASN A 656 0.12 -5.15 -9.69
CA ASN A 656 -1.15 -5.57 -9.10
C ASN A 656 -1.11 -5.42 -7.58
N GLY A 657 -2.03 -4.62 -7.04
CA GLY A 657 -2.02 -4.15 -5.64
C GLY A 657 -1.89 -2.63 -5.50
N PHE A 658 -1.48 -1.91 -6.55
CA PHE A 658 -1.64 -0.46 -6.62
C PHE A 658 -3.09 -0.11 -7.00
N ILE A 659 -3.76 0.69 -6.17
CA ILE A 659 -5.13 1.16 -6.42
C ILE A 659 -5.07 2.67 -6.70
N PRO A 660 -5.14 3.10 -7.97
CA PRO A 660 -5.18 4.52 -8.29
C PRO A 660 -6.51 5.13 -7.84
N ASN A 661 -6.49 6.43 -7.53
CA ASN A 661 -7.73 7.20 -7.41
C ASN A 661 -8.47 7.18 -8.76
N LEU A 662 -9.74 6.78 -8.76
CA LEU A 662 -10.56 6.68 -9.96
C LEU A 662 -11.52 7.87 -10.17
N ASN A 663 -11.66 8.78 -9.20
CA ASN A 663 -12.60 9.89 -9.28
C ASN A 663 -12.28 10.83 -10.44
N GLY A 664 -13.28 11.10 -11.28
CA GLY A 664 -13.12 11.94 -12.47
C GLY A 664 -12.27 11.32 -13.59
N LYS A 665 -12.00 10.01 -13.51
CA LYS A 665 -11.20 9.27 -14.52
C LYS A 665 -12.06 8.28 -15.30
N TYR A 666 -11.51 7.76 -16.40
CA TYR A 666 -12.13 6.72 -17.21
C TYR A 666 -11.53 5.35 -16.86
N LEU A 667 -12.34 4.48 -16.28
CA LEU A 667 -11.98 3.12 -15.93
C LEU A 667 -12.24 2.19 -17.12
N TYR A 668 -11.18 1.66 -17.72
CA TYR A 668 -11.25 0.74 -18.84
C TYR A 668 -11.20 -0.72 -18.35
N LEU A 669 -12.25 -1.47 -18.64
CA LEU A 669 -12.47 -2.85 -18.23
C LEU A 669 -12.73 -3.72 -19.44
N TYR A 670 -12.08 -4.87 -19.56
CA TYR A 670 -12.32 -5.81 -20.67
C TYR A 670 -12.62 -7.25 -20.21
N PHE A 671 -12.51 -7.52 -18.90
CA PHE A 671 -12.80 -8.83 -18.30
C PHE A 671 -13.72 -8.65 -17.09
N PRO A 672 -14.83 -9.41 -16.98
CA PRO A 672 -15.76 -9.29 -15.87
C PRO A 672 -15.30 -10.04 -14.59
N ASN A 673 -14.10 -10.64 -14.57
CA ASN A 673 -13.53 -11.39 -13.42
C ASN A 673 -12.95 -10.49 -12.32
N ILE A 674 -13.62 -9.39 -12.02
CA ILE A 674 -13.24 -8.42 -10.98
C ILE A 674 -13.37 -9.01 -9.55
N ILE A 675 -13.87 -10.26 -9.40
CA ILE A 675 -14.21 -10.88 -8.10
C ILE A 675 -13.25 -12.01 -7.67
N TYR A 676 -12.37 -12.52 -8.53
CA TYR A 676 -11.53 -13.67 -8.16
C TYR A 676 -10.31 -13.33 -7.29
N HIS A 677 -9.98 -12.05 -7.12
CA HIS A 677 -9.06 -11.64 -6.04
C HIS A 677 -9.83 -11.66 -4.71
N ARG A 678 -9.84 -12.82 -4.05
CA ARG A 678 -10.44 -13.07 -2.72
C ARG A 678 -9.91 -12.16 -1.58
N ASN A 679 -9.06 -11.17 -1.90
CA ASN A 679 -8.45 -10.26 -0.93
C ASN A 679 -8.65 -8.75 -1.22
N PHE A 680 -9.39 -8.28 -2.24
CA PHE A 680 -9.67 -6.82 -2.36
C PHE A 680 -10.86 -6.43 -3.25
N THR A 681 -11.40 -5.24 -2.99
CA THR A 681 -12.75 -4.72 -3.26
C THR A 681 -12.85 -3.81 -4.49
N TYR A 682 -12.49 -4.29 -5.68
CA TYR A 682 -12.71 -3.48 -6.91
C TYR A 682 -14.19 -3.13 -7.15
N GLY A 683 -15.11 -4.01 -6.75
CA GLY A 683 -16.54 -3.72 -6.83
C GLY A 683 -16.99 -2.56 -5.93
N GLU A 684 -16.38 -2.36 -4.76
CA GLU A 684 -16.66 -1.20 -3.90
C GLU A 684 -15.94 0.05 -4.42
N LEU A 685 -14.72 -0.09 -4.94
CA LEU A 685 -13.98 0.99 -5.59
C LEU A 685 -14.78 1.59 -6.76
N ILE A 686 -15.36 0.75 -7.61
CA ILE A 686 -16.21 1.19 -8.74
C ILE A 686 -17.51 1.82 -8.23
N ARG A 687 -18.15 1.24 -7.21
CA ARG A 687 -19.40 1.77 -6.64
C ARG A 687 -19.21 3.11 -5.90
N ASN A 688 -18.03 3.35 -5.35
CA ASN A 688 -17.71 4.50 -4.51
C ASN A 688 -16.84 5.54 -5.22
N SER A 689 -16.63 5.43 -6.53
CA SER A 689 -15.88 6.41 -7.33
C SER A 689 -16.75 7.06 -8.39
N ASP A 690 -16.52 8.35 -8.66
CA ASP A 690 -17.13 9.07 -9.79
C ASP A 690 -16.37 8.79 -11.09
N CYS A 691 -16.03 7.52 -11.32
CA CYS A 691 -15.32 7.09 -12.51
C CYS A 691 -16.30 6.75 -13.63
N LYS A 692 -15.89 7.04 -14.87
CA LYS A 692 -16.64 6.65 -16.07
C LYS A 692 -16.15 5.31 -16.57
N ILE A 693 -17.03 4.33 -16.69
CA ILE A 693 -16.66 2.97 -17.06
C ILE A 693 -16.71 2.79 -18.57
N ILE A 694 -15.60 2.36 -19.15
CA ILE A 694 -15.51 1.85 -20.52
C ILE A 694 -15.40 0.34 -20.44
N PHE A 695 -16.43 -0.37 -20.92
CA PHE A 695 -16.44 -1.83 -20.97
C PHE A 695 -16.14 -2.32 -22.40
N ASP A 696 -14.99 -2.98 -22.59
CA ASP A 696 -14.54 -3.52 -23.88
C ASP A 696 -14.78 -5.02 -23.97
N ILE A 697 -15.75 -5.42 -24.78
CA ILE A 697 -16.14 -6.81 -25.00
C ILE A 697 -15.21 -7.40 -26.06
N LEU A 698 -14.22 -8.16 -25.59
CA LEU A 698 -13.18 -8.75 -26.44
C LEU A 698 -13.61 -10.06 -27.07
N ASP A 699 -14.14 -10.97 -26.25
CA ASP A 699 -14.46 -12.35 -26.62
C ASP A 699 -15.88 -12.71 -26.16
N ASP A 700 -16.43 -13.78 -26.74
CA ASP A 700 -17.72 -14.31 -26.32
C ASP A 700 -17.63 -14.89 -24.88
N PRO A 701 -18.52 -14.49 -23.95
CA PRO A 701 -18.54 -15.02 -22.58
C PRO A 701 -18.56 -16.55 -22.46
N SER A 702 -19.07 -17.25 -23.48
CA SER A 702 -19.12 -18.72 -23.51
C SER A 702 -17.76 -19.40 -23.51
N ILE A 703 -16.66 -18.69 -23.78
CA ILE A 703 -15.31 -19.25 -23.62
C ILE A 703 -14.96 -19.54 -22.16
N HIS A 704 -15.63 -18.87 -21.22
CA HIS A 704 -15.39 -19.00 -19.79
C HIS A 704 -16.35 -20.02 -19.17
N THR A 705 -15.96 -21.29 -19.29
CA THR A 705 -16.65 -22.40 -18.63
C THR A 705 -15.90 -22.86 -17.38
N ASN A 706 -16.66 -23.30 -16.38
CA ASN A 706 -16.10 -23.89 -15.18
C ASN A 706 -15.44 -25.24 -15.57
N PRO A 707 -14.13 -25.45 -15.29
CA PRO A 707 -13.39 -26.64 -15.70
C PRO A 707 -13.97 -27.97 -15.20
N GLU A 708 -14.69 -27.96 -14.07
CA GLU A 708 -15.27 -29.15 -13.46
C GLU A 708 -16.66 -29.50 -14.04
N THR A 709 -17.38 -28.52 -14.59
CA THR A 709 -18.78 -28.70 -15.01
C THR A 709 -19.02 -28.46 -16.49
N GLY A 710 -18.07 -27.85 -17.21
CA GLY A 710 -18.19 -27.49 -18.62
C GLY A 710 -19.28 -26.46 -18.93
N LYS A 711 -19.91 -25.85 -17.92
CA LYS A 711 -20.94 -24.82 -18.06
C LYS A 711 -20.36 -23.43 -17.83
N ALA A 712 -20.97 -22.41 -18.43
CA ALA A 712 -20.58 -21.01 -18.22
C ALA A 712 -20.54 -20.66 -16.72
N ASP A 713 -19.48 -19.99 -16.29
CA ASP A 713 -19.32 -19.61 -14.89
C ASP A 713 -20.42 -18.59 -14.49
N PRO A 714 -21.31 -18.92 -13.52
CA PRO A 714 -22.44 -18.05 -13.19
C PRO A 714 -22.02 -16.68 -12.65
N VAL A 715 -20.88 -16.59 -11.96
CA VAL A 715 -20.36 -15.33 -11.41
C VAL A 715 -19.82 -14.47 -12.53
N PHE A 716 -19.07 -15.08 -13.46
CA PHE A 716 -18.57 -14.41 -14.66
C PHE A 716 -19.73 -13.82 -15.47
N MET A 717 -20.75 -14.63 -15.75
CA MET A 717 -21.91 -14.22 -16.55
C MET A 717 -22.70 -13.09 -15.88
N ASN A 718 -22.93 -13.16 -14.58
CA ASN A 718 -23.62 -12.10 -13.85
C ASN A 718 -22.86 -10.76 -13.90
N ASN A 719 -21.53 -10.81 -13.75
CA ASN A 719 -20.71 -9.60 -13.85
C ASN A 719 -20.67 -9.03 -15.27
N PHE A 720 -20.61 -9.91 -16.27
CA PHE A 720 -20.67 -9.52 -17.68
C PHE A 720 -21.97 -8.76 -17.98
N GLU A 721 -23.13 -9.32 -17.58
CA GLU A 721 -24.42 -8.67 -17.76
C GLU A 721 -24.54 -7.35 -17.00
N MET A 722 -23.99 -7.29 -15.79
CA MET A 722 -23.95 -6.07 -14.99
C MET A 722 -23.15 -4.97 -15.70
N LEU A 723 -21.94 -5.27 -16.20
CA LEU A 723 -21.10 -4.30 -16.90
C LEU A 723 -21.72 -3.89 -18.23
N LEU A 724 -22.27 -4.84 -18.99
CA LEU A 724 -22.98 -4.56 -20.24
C LEU A 724 -24.11 -3.54 -20.03
N LYS A 725 -24.89 -3.69 -18.95
CA LYS A 725 -26.01 -2.79 -18.65
C LYS A 725 -25.60 -1.44 -18.06
N ASN A 726 -24.57 -1.43 -17.20
CA ASN A 726 -24.30 -0.27 -16.34
C ASN A 726 -23.05 0.54 -16.74
N ALA A 727 -22.19 0.06 -17.64
CA ALA A 727 -21.03 0.84 -18.07
C ALA A 727 -21.43 2.11 -18.85
N ASP A 728 -20.76 3.24 -18.58
CA ASP A 728 -21.02 4.51 -19.28
C ASP A 728 -20.78 4.42 -20.79
N PHE A 729 -19.83 3.58 -21.19
CA PHE A 729 -19.51 3.27 -22.58
C PHE A 729 -19.29 1.77 -22.75
N VAL A 730 -19.77 1.22 -23.85
CA VAL A 730 -19.50 -0.15 -24.25
C VAL A 730 -18.88 -0.13 -25.64
N ILE A 731 -17.78 -0.84 -25.79
CA ILE A 731 -17.13 -1.09 -27.07
C ILE A 731 -16.94 -2.58 -27.27
N THR A 732 -16.76 -3.01 -28.52
CA THR A 732 -16.49 -4.41 -28.82
C THR A 732 -15.53 -4.58 -29.98
N SER A 733 -14.80 -5.70 -29.99
CA SER A 733 -13.73 -5.96 -30.94
C SER A 733 -14.16 -6.62 -32.26
N ALA A 734 -15.36 -7.21 -32.33
CA ALA A 734 -15.83 -8.00 -33.48
C ALA A 734 -17.29 -7.72 -33.85
N ARG A 735 -17.63 -7.85 -35.14
CA ARG A 735 -18.99 -7.55 -35.65
C ARG A 735 -20.05 -8.48 -35.08
N GLN A 736 -19.75 -9.76 -34.88
CA GLN A 736 -20.71 -10.69 -34.27
C GLN A 736 -21.08 -10.32 -32.83
N LEU A 737 -20.10 -9.89 -32.03
CA LEU A 737 -20.35 -9.39 -30.68
C LEU A 737 -21.21 -8.13 -30.72
N TYR A 738 -20.93 -7.23 -31.68
CA TYR A 738 -21.75 -6.05 -31.90
C TYR A 738 -23.21 -6.41 -32.21
N GLU A 739 -23.44 -7.28 -33.19
CA GLU A 739 -24.77 -7.74 -33.57
C GLU A 739 -25.50 -8.42 -32.40
N LYS A 740 -24.80 -9.29 -31.66
CA LYS A 740 -25.32 -10.02 -30.51
C LYS A 740 -25.81 -9.10 -29.39
N TYR A 741 -25.07 -8.03 -29.08
CA TYR A 741 -25.35 -7.17 -27.93
C TYR A 741 -25.98 -5.81 -28.27
N SER A 742 -26.06 -5.43 -29.55
CA SER A 742 -26.67 -4.16 -30.01
C SER A 742 -28.14 -4.00 -29.62
N GLY A 743 -28.89 -5.10 -29.53
CA GLY A 743 -30.28 -5.08 -29.03
C GLY A 743 -30.40 -4.73 -27.54
N ILE A 744 -29.33 -4.89 -26.76
CA ILE A 744 -29.25 -4.55 -25.33
C ILE A 744 -28.57 -3.18 -25.14
N ARG A 745 -27.51 -2.90 -25.91
CA ARG A 745 -26.73 -1.66 -25.89
C ARG A 745 -26.68 -1.03 -27.29
N PRO A 746 -27.71 -0.29 -27.70
CA PRO A 746 -27.76 0.32 -29.04
C PRO A 746 -26.73 1.45 -29.23
N ASP A 747 -26.18 1.97 -28.13
CA ASP A 747 -25.14 3.02 -28.08
C ASP A 747 -23.70 2.46 -28.09
N MET A 748 -23.53 1.14 -28.13
CA MET A 748 -22.22 0.50 -28.20
C MET A 748 -21.48 0.93 -29.49
N LYS A 749 -20.15 1.07 -29.42
CA LYS A 749 -19.32 1.34 -30.61
C LYS A 749 -18.50 0.09 -31.00
N LEU A 750 -18.48 -0.22 -32.30
CA LEU A 750 -17.60 -1.27 -32.84
C LEU A 750 -16.18 -0.70 -33.01
N VAL A 751 -15.22 -1.23 -32.24
CA VAL A 751 -13.82 -0.80 -32.24
C VAL A 751 -12.95 -2.03 -32.49
N PHE A 752 -12.70 -2.32 -33.77
CA PHE A 752 -11.91 -3.48 -34.19
C PHE A 752 -10.50 -3.50 -33.59
N ASN A 753 -9.84 -4.65 -33.63
CA ASN A 753 -8.40 -4.70 -33.34
C ASN A 753 -7.57 -3.95 -34.40
N GLY A 754 -6.28 -3.77 -34.12
CA GLY A 754 -5.38 -3.09 -35.03
C GLY A 754 -3.92 -3.47 -34.82
N VAL A 755 -3.03 -2.69 -35.45
CA VAL A 755 -1.58 -2.88 -35.45
C VAL A 755 -0.84 -1.56 -35.20
N THR A 756 0.37 -1.66 -34.64
CA THR A 756 1.36 -0.57 -34.64
C THR A 756 2.26 -0.81 -35.85
N LEU A 757 2.16 0.03 -36.88
CA LEU A 757 2.82 -0.24 -38.16
C LEU A 757 4.34 -0.31 -38.03
N GLU A 758 4.90 0.54 -37.18
CA GLU A 758 6.33 0.67 -36.92
C GLU A 758 6.94 -0.62 -36.36
N ASP A 759 6.15 -1.42 -35.63
CA ASP A 759 6.61 -2.67 -35.03
C ASP A 759 6.89 -3.75 -36.09
N PHE A 760 6.21 -3.69 -37.25
CA PHE A 760 6.28 -4.72 -38.31
C PHE A 760 6.77 -4.23 -39.67
N ARG A 761 6.84 -2.91 -39.90
CA ARG A 761 7.48 -2.29 -41.08
C ARG A 761 8.95 -2.04 -40.84
N LEU A 762 9.72 -3.13 -40.84
CA LEU A 762 11.16 -3.08 -40.57
C LEU A 762 11.90 -2.23 -41.62
N ARG A 763 12.65 -1.22 -41.15
CA ARG A 763 13.48 -0.35 -42.01
C ARG A 763 14.72 -1.05 -42.57
N THR A 764 15.22 -2.05 -41.84
CA THR A 764 16.40 -2.84 -42.18
C THR A 764 16.04 -4.31 -42.15
N THR A 765 16.69 -5.12 -42.99
CA THR A 765 16.50 -6.57 -42.94
C THR A 765 17.17 -7.12 -41.67
N PRO A 766 16.41 -7.70 -40.72
CA PRO A 766 16.97 -8.28 -39.50
C PRO A 766 17.77 -9.55 -39.83
N GLU A 767 18.72 -9.90 -38.96
CA GLU A 767 19.42 -11.19 -39.05
C GLU A 767 18.42 -12.36 -38.97
N ARG A 768 18.66 -13.42 -39.75
CA ARG A 768 17.79 -14.61 -39.77
C ARG A 768 17.87 -15.33 -38.43
N PRO A 769 16.74 -15.55 -37.73
CA PRO A 769 16.75 -16.33 -36.48
C PRO A 769 17.34 -17.73 -36.68
N ALA A 770 18.29 -18.10 -35.82
CA ALA A 770 19.08 -19.33 -35.94
C ALA A 770 18.26 -20.62 -35.74
N ASP A 771 17.07 -20.52 -35.15
CA ASP A 771 16.17 -21.63 -34.91
C ASP A 771 15.07 -21.81 -35.99
N LEU A 772 15.10 -21.01 -37.05
CA LEU A 772 14.28 -21.27 -38.24
C LEU A 772 14.89 -22.40 -39.10
N PRO A 773 14.07 -23.22 -39.77
CA PRO A 773 14.57 -24.23 -40.69
C PRO A 773 15.30 -23.59 -41.89
N ASP A 774 16.41 -24.17 -42.32
CA ASP A 774 17.35 -23.55 -43.30
C ASP A 774 17.70 -24.43 -44.51
N ASP A 775 16.83 -25.37 -44.87
CA ASP A 775 17.04 -26.27 -46.03
C ASP A 775 16.52 -25.70 -47.36
N GLY A 776 16.20 -24.40 -47.40
CA GLY A 776 15.71 -23.68 -48.58
C GLY A 776 14.21 -23.87 -48.90
N ARG A 777 13.48 -24.70 -48.15
CA ARG A 777 12.02 -24.79 -48.28
C ARG A 777 11.34 -23.53 -47.76
N LYS A 778 10.19 -23.21 -48.36
CA LYS A 778 9.36 -22.07 -47.96
C LYS A 778 8.68 -22.30 -46.61
N ILE A 779 8.43 -21.22 -45.88
CA ILE A 779 7.91 -21.24 -44.52
C ILE A 779 6.48 -20.70 -44.48
N ILE A 780 5.57 -21.55 -44.01
CA ILE A 780 4.24 -21.20 -43.53
C ILE A 780 4.34 -20.97 -42.02
N GLY A 781 4.09 -19.76 -41.56
CA GLY A 781 4.26 -19.40 -40.15
C GLY A 781 2.98 -18.99 -39.45
N TYR A 782 2.83 -19.40 -38.20
CA TYR A 782 1.83 -18.87 -37.26
C TYR A 782 2.53 -18.53 -35.95
N TYR A 783 2.26 -17.33 -35.43
CA TYR A 783 2.59 -17.02 -34.05
C TYR A 783 1.36 -16.59 -33.25
N GLY A 784 1.29 -16.99 -31.99
CA GLY A 784 0.17 -16.69 -31.10
C GLY A 784 0.01 -17.73 -29.99
N ALA A 785 -1.04 -17.58 -29.19
CA ALA A 785 -1.40 -18.62 -28.22
C ALA A 785 -1.85 -19.88 -28.98
N LEU A 786 -1.22 -21.01 -28.67
CA LEU A 786 -1.47 -22.32 -29.28
C LEU A 786 -2.47 -23.08 -28.41
N ALA A 787 -3.72 -22.60 -28.40
CA ALA A 787 -4.78 -23.06 -27.52
C ALA A 787 -5.91 -23.79 -28.25
N GLN A 788 -6.99 -24.13 -27.53
CA GLN A 788 -8.08 -24.99 -28.02
C GLN A 788 -8.78 -24.51 -29.30
N TRP A 789 -8.67 -23.21 -29.61
CA TRP A 789 -9.21 -22.59 -30.83
C TRP A 789 -8.35 -22.81 -32.08
N VAL A 790 -7.08 -23.22 -31.93
CA VAL A 790 -6.22 -23.58 -33.06
C VAL A 790 -6.62 -24.96 -33.58
N ASP A 791 -6.74 -25.09 -34.89
CA ASP A 791 -7.09 -26.33 -35.60
C ASP A 791 -5.83 -27.12 -35.96
N PHE A 792 -5.35 -27.91 -35.00
CA PHE A 792 -4.19 -28.78 -35.20
C PHE A 792 -4.43 -29.90 -36.22
N ASP A 793 -5.67 -30.36 -36.38
CA ASP A 793 -6.03 -31.36 -37.40
C ASP A 793 -5.89 -30.77 -38.80
N LEU A 794 -6.26 -29.51 -38.99
CA LEU A 794 -6.06 -28.78 -40.24
C LEU A 794 -4.57 -28.56 -40.54
N ILE A 795 -3.77 -28.20 -39.53
CA ILE A 795 -2.31 -28.06 -39.67
C ILE A 795 -1.68 -29.40 -40.06
N GLU A 796 -2.03 -30.49 -39.38
CA GLU A 796 -1.54 -31.84 -39.68
C GLU A 796 -1.86 -32.25 -41.12
N GLN A 797 -3.09 -32.01 -41.57
CA GLN A 797 -3.51 -32.36 -42.93
C GLN A 797 -2.82 -31.49 -43.99
N ALA A 798 -2.64 -30.20 -43.73
CA ALA A 798 -1.90 -29.31 -44.62
C ALA A 798 -0.42 -29.69 -44.71
N ALA A 799 0.22 -30.01 -43.58
CA ALA A 799 1.61 -30.43 -43.52
C ALA A 799 1.86 -31.76 -44.26
N LYS A 800 0.92 -32.71 -44.17
CA LYS A 800 0.95 -33.97 -44.95
C LYS A 800 0.77 -33.73 -46.45
N ALA A 801 -0.08 -32.79 -46.83
CA ALA A 801 -0.38 -32.49 -48.24
C ALA A 801 0.70 -31.65 -48.93
N LEU A 802 1.49 -30.89 -48.16
CA LEU A 802 2.53 -29.96 -48.64
C LEU A 802 3.90 -30.28 -47.98
N PRO A 803 4.48 -31.47 -48.22
CA PRO A 803 5.76 -31.87 -47.61
C PRO A 803 6.94 -31.01 -48.07
N GLU A 804 6.80 -30.26 -49.16
CA GLU A 804 7.77 -29.31 -49.68
C GLU A 804 7.85 -27.99 -48.89
N LEU A 805 6.94 -27.76 -47.93
CA LEU A 805 6.87 -26.55 -47.11
C LEU A 805 7.15 -26.87 -45.64
N HIS A 806 7.69 -25.89 -44.91
CA HIS A 806 7.79 -25.92 -43.44
C HIS A 806 6.60 -25.21 -42.81
N PHE A 807 6.08 -25.78 -41.73
CA PHE A 807 5.08 -25.16 -40.87
C PHE A 807 5.74 -24.74 -39.55
N VAL A 808 5.87 -23.45 -39.29
CA VAL A 808 6.54 -22.91 -38.11
C VAL A 808 5.50 -22.34 -37.14
N LEU A 809 5.45 -22.90 -35.93
CA LEU A 809 4.55 -22.52 -34.85
C LEU A 809 5.34 -21.84 -33.72
N ILE A 810 4.93 -20.63 -33.35
CA ILE A 810 5.60 -19.81 -32.33
C ILE A 810 4.59 -19.34 -31.28
N GLY A 811 4.87 -19.54 -30.00
CA GLY A 811 4.06 -18.97 -28.91
C GLY A 811 3.85 -19.88 -27.72
N LEU A 812 2.92 -19.48 -26.84
CA LEU A 812 2.62 -20.21 -25.60
C LEU A 812 1.88 -21.51 -25.91
N ASN A 813 2.51 -22.63 -25.55
CA ASN A 813 1.92 -23.95 -25.67
C ASN A 813 1.02 -24.24 -24.46
N VAL A 814 -0.26 -24.53 -24.71
CA VAL A 814 -1.19 -25.00 -23.68
C VAL A 814 -1.70 -26.43 -23.94
N ASN A 815 -1.19 -27.11 -24.98
CA ASN A 815 -1.56 -28.47 -25.34
C ASN A 815 -0.35 -29.25 -25.89
N GLU A 816 0.44 -29.84 -24.99
CA GLU A 816 1.67 -30.58 -25.34
C GLU A 816 1.44 -31.79 -26.24
N GLU A 817 0.29 -32.47 -26.11
CA GLU A 817 -0.05 -33.63 -26.92
C GLU A 817 -0.22 -33.24 -28.40
N GLU A 818 -0.93 -32.14 -28.65
CA GLU A 818 -1.17 -31.63 -30.00
C GLU A 818 0.11 -31.18 -30.70
N ILE A 819 0.96 -30.45 -29.98
CA ILE A 819 2.26 -30.01 -30.51
C ILE A 819 3.15 -31.22 -30.83
N SER A 820 3.21 -32.21 -29.95
CA SER A 820 3.99 -33.43 -30.17
C SER A 820 3.48 -34.20 -31.40
N ARG A 821 2.15 -34.25 -31.57
CA ARG A 821 1.50 -34.91 -32.71
C ARG A 821 1.87 -34.27 -34.04
N VAL A 822 1.75 -32.95 -34.17
CA VAL A 822 2.04 -32.28 -35.45
C VAL A 822 3.53 -32.21 -35.75
N THR A 823 4.40 -32.02 -34.75
CA THR A 823 5.86 -31.96 -34.94
C THR A 823 6.48 -33.30 -35.36
N ALA A 824 5.80 -34.42 -35.10
CA ALA A 824 6.23 -35.74 -35.57
C ALA A 824 6.26 -35.90 -37.10
N LEU A 825 5.64 -34.99 -37.86
CA LEU A 825 5.62 -35.00 -39.34
C LEU A 825 6.96 -34.56 -39.96
N GLY A 826 7.87 -33.99 -39.18
CA GLY A 826 9.22 -33.60 -39.62
C GLY A 826 9.31 -32.30 -40.41
N ASN A 827 8.21 -31.82 -41.00
CA ASN A 827 8.09 -30.50 -41.63
C ASN A 827 7.25 -29.50 -40.80
N VAL A 828 6.92 -29.84 -39.55
CA VAL A 828 6.27 -28.93 -38.59
C VAL A 828 7.23 -28.67 -37.44
N HIS A 829 7.49 -27.39 -37.14
CA HIS A 829 8.46 -26.93 -36.17
C HIS A 829 7.78 -26.08 -35.10
N PHE A 830 7.99 -26.40 -33.83
CA PHE A 830 7.55 -25.57 -32.71
C PHE A 830 8.75 -24.88 -32.07
N LEU A 831 8.76 -23.55 -32.08
CA LEU A 831 9.92 -22.75 -31.63
C LEU A 831 9.76 -22.15 -30.22
N GLY A 832 8.66 -22.47 -29.53
CA GLY A 832 8.38 -21.95 -28.20
C GLY A 832 7.91 -20.48 -28.19
N LEU A 833 7.85 -19.91 -26.98
CA LEU A 833 7.48 -18.52 -26.76
C LEU A 833 8.64 -17.59 -27.16
N LYS A 834 8.34 -16.54 -27.91
CA LYS A 834 9.28 -15.46 -28.27
C LYS A 834 8.79 -14.13 -27.72
N HIS A 835 9.73 -13.23 -27.44
CA HIS A 835 9.39 -11.89 -26.98
C HIS A 835 8.77 -11.09 -28.14
N TYR A 836 7.85 -10.17 -27.83
CA TYR A 836 7.07 -9.45 -28.85
C TYR A 836 7.96 -8.73 -29.88
N ASN A 837 9.01 -8.05 -29.41
CA ASN A 837 9.98 -7.34 -30.26
C ASN A 837 10.80 -8.24 -31.20
N GLN A 838 10.78 -9.57 -31.02
CA GLN A 838 11.46 -10.51 -31.92
C GLN A 838 10.53 -10.99 -33.05
N LEU A 839 9.21 -10.91 -32.88
CA LEU A 839 8.24 -11.53 -33.79
C LEU A 839 8.30 -10.97 -35.20
N ALA A 840 8.51 -9.66 -35.37
CA ALA A 840 8.71 -9.04 -36.68
C ALA A 840 9.94 -9.62 -37.41
N GLY A 841 10.99 -9.97 -36.67
CA GLY A 841 12.17 -10.65 -37.18
C GLY A 841 11.87 -12.04 -37.74
N TYR A 842 11.02 -12.82 -37.06
CA TYR A 842 10.55 -14.12 -37.57
C TYR A 842 9.61 -13.96 -38.76
N LEU A 843 8.62 -13.06 -38.65
CA LEU A 843 7.61 -12.79 -39.67
C LEU A 843 8.22 -12.39 -41.01
N ARG A 844 9.35 -11.67 -40.98
CA ARG A 844 10.11 -11.29 -42.18
C ARG A 844 10.54 -12.48 -43.03
N TYR A 845 10.70 -13.66 -42.43
CA TYR A 845 11.13 -14.88 -43.10
C TYR A 845 9.98 -15.87 -43.35
N PHE A 846 8.74 -15.49 -43.08
CA PHE A 846 7.58 -16.27 -43.50
C PHE A 846 7.28 -15.97 -44.96
N ASP A 847 7.14 -17.01 -45.77
CA ASP A 847 6.61 -16.90 -47.14
C ASP A 847 5.09 -16.71 -47.11
N VAL A 848 4.43 -17.32 -46.13
CA VAL A 848 2.99 -17.19 -45.89
C VAL A 848 2.76 -17.17 -44.38
N ALA A 849 1.97 -16.21 -43.91
CA ALA A 849 1.46 -16.21 -42.55
C ALA A 849 0.07 -16.85 -42.52
N THR A 850 -0.23 -17.65 -41.49
CA THR A 850 -1.52 -18.32 -41.40
C THR A 850 -2.26 -18.10 -40.09
N ILE A 851 -3.59 -18.17 -40.11
CA ILE A 851 -4.49 -18.20 -38.94
C ILE A 851 -5.42 -19.42 -39.06
N PRO A 852 -5.01 -20.59 -38.52
CA PRO A 852 -5.75 -21.85 -38.66
C PRO A 852 -6.70 -22.05 -37.48
N PHE A 853 -7.74 -21.23 -37.35
CA PHE A 853 -8.68 -21.34 -36.23
C PHE A 853 -9.83 -22.30 -36.58
N LYS A 854 -10.27 -23.09 -35.59
CA LYS A 854 -11.50 -23.89 -35.69
C LYS A 854 -12.68 -22.97 -35.94
N ILE A 855 -13.61 -23.31 -36.82
CA ILE A 855 -14.82 -22.52 -37.06
C ILE A 855 -15.90 -22.95 -36.07
N ASN A 856 -16.24 -22.07 -35.12
CA ASN A 856 -17.27 -22.29 -34.12
C ASN A 856 -17.76 -20.93 -33.56
N PRO A 857 -18.84 -20.89 -32.75
CA PRO A 857 -19.38 -19.64 -32.23
C PRO A 857 -18.38 -18.78 -31.42
N VAL A 858 -17.34 -19.39 -30.86
CA VAL A 858 -16.30 -18.68 -30.10
C VAL A 858 -15.36 -17.93 -31.04
N THR A 859 -14.84 -18.61 -32.06
CA THR A 859 -13.90 -18.00 -33.01
C THR A 859 -14.57 -17.07 -34.01
N ASP A 860 -15.84 -17.29 -34.30
CA ASP A 860 -16.68 -16.37 -35.08
C ASP A 860 -16.87 -15.00 -34.41
N ALA A 861 -16.72 -14.94 -33.08
CA ALA A 861 -16.70 -13.72 -32.28
C ALA A 861 -15.30 -13.13 -32.06
N ALA A 862 -14.25 -13.71 -32.65
CA ALA A 862 -12.86 -13.28 -32.43
C ALA A 862 -12.37 -12.33 -33.53
N SER A 863 -11.65 -11.27 -33.14
CA SER A 863 -10.92 -10.37 -34.05
C SER A 863 -9.41 -10.58 -33.88
N PRO A 864 -8.70 -11.27 -34.80
CA PRO A 864 -7.30 -11.61 -34.56
C PRO A 864 -6.37 -10.41 -34.74
N ILE A 865 -5.67 -9.99 -33.67
CA ILE A 865 -4.61 -8.96 -33.75
C ILE A 865 -3.54 -9.34 -34.78
N LYS A 866 -3.18 -10.63 -34.82
CA LYS A 866 -2.12 -11.20 -35.67
C LYS A 866 -2.37 -10.96 -37.15
N LEU A 867 -3.64 -10.91 -37.56
CA LEU A 867 -4.01 -10.61 -38.94
C LEU A 867 -3.43 -9.26 -39.38
N PHE A 868 -3.63 -8.22 -38.58
CA PHE A 868 -3.16 -6.87 -38.89
C PHE A 868 -1.63 -6.76 -38.82
N GLU A 869 -0.99 -7.52 -37.93
CA GLU A 869 0.47 -7.62 -37.85
C GLU A 869 1.07 -8.27 -39.11
N TYR A 870 0.48 -9.38 -39.58
CA TYR A 870 0.87 -10.01 -40.83
C TYR A 870 0.66 -9.08 -42.03
N CYS A 871 -0.50 -8.40 -42.09
CA CYS A 871 -0.79 -7.42 -43.12
C CYS A 871 0.19 -6.25 -43.13
N ALA A 872 0.60 -5.76 -41.95
CA ALA A 872 1.56 -4.65 -41.82
C ALA A 872 2.96 -5.01 -42.35
N SER A 873 3.35 -6.28 -42.22
CA SER A 873 4.61 -6.79 -42.78
C SER A 873 4.57 -7.02 -44.30
N GLY A 874 3.35 -7.09 -44.87
CA GLY A 874 3.14 -7.42 -46.28
C GLY A 874 3.18 -8.91 -46.61
N THR A 875 3.35 -9.79 -45.63
CA THR A 875 3.38 -11.25 -45.83
C THR A 875 2.01 -11.77 -46.26
N PRO A 876 1.90 -12.59 -47.33
CA PRO A 876 0.65 -13.23 -47.73
C PRO A 876 -0.05 -13.92 -46.56
N VAL A 877 -1.34 -13.64 -46.37
CA VAL A 877 -2.11 -14.18 -45.24
C VAL A 877 -3.16 -15.18 -45.71
N VAL A 878 -3.11 -16.40 -45.18
CA VAL A 878 -4.13 -17.43 -45.37
C VAL A 878 -4.84 -17.71 -44.04
N THR A 879 -6.16 -17.78 -44.03
CA THR A 879 -6.94 -18.01 -42.79
C THR A 879 -8.11 -18.94 -43.05
N THR A 880 -8.59 -19.63 -42.02
CA THR A 880 -9.93 -20.24 -42.05
C THR A 880 -11.01 -19.16 -42.11
N GLY A 881 -12.17 -19.48 -42.71
CA GLY A 881 -13.26 -18.53 -42.98
C GLY A 881 -14.28 -18.38 -41.86
N PHE A 882 -13.84 -17.94 -40.68
CA PHE A 882 -14.74 -17.51 -39.60
C PHE A 882 -15.22 -16.07 -39.82
N ALA A 883 -16.32 -15.69 -39.18
CA ALA A 883 -17.12 -14.53 -39.60
C ALA A 883 -16.36 -13.20 -39.70
N GLU A 884 -15.52 -12.87 -38.71
CA GLU A 884 -14.82 -11.58 -38.66
C GLU A 884 -13.82 -11.41 -39.81
N VAL A 885 -13.18 -12.47 -40.30
CA VAL A 885 -12.16 -12.36 -41.36
C VAL A 885 -12.74 -12.31 -42.78
N MET A 886 -14.00 -12.72 -42.95
CA MET A 886 -14.68 -12.73 -44.26
C MET A 886 -14.71 -11.34 -44.90
N GLN A 887 -14.79 -10.27 -44.09
CA GLN A 887 -14.83 -8.89 -44.59
C GLN A 887 -13.53 -8.45 -45.26
N TYR A 888 -12.40 -9.10 -44.97
CA TYR A 888 -11.08 -8.72 -45.48
C TYR A 888 -10.69 -9.46 -46.78
N ARG A 889 -11.58 -10.31 -47.32
CA ARG A 889 -11.34 -11.11 -48.54
C ARG A 889 -10.96 -10.26 -49.74
N GLU A 890 -11.70 -9.16 -49.97
CA GLU A 890 -11.45 -8.24 -51.09
C GLU A 890 -10.19 -7.38 -50.90
N GLN A 891 -9.69 -7.30 -49.68
CA GLN A 891 -8.51 -6.53 -49.27
C GLN A 891 -7.22 -7.37 -49.25
N GLY A 892 -7.26 -8.56 -49.84
CA GLY A 892 -6.07 -9.40 -50.06
C GLY A 892 -5.88 -10.53 -49.06
N VAL A 893 -6.72 -10.67 -48.03
CA VAL A 893 -6.64 -11.82 -47.13
C VAL A 893 -7.22 -13.06 -47.83
N MET A 894 -6.46 -14.15 -47.89
CA MET A 894 -6.88 -15.40 -48.55
C MET A 894 -7.69 -16.26 -47.58
N VAL A 895 -9.00 -16.01 -47.53
CA VAL A 895 -9.92 -16.67 -46.61
C VAL A 895 -10.42 -18.00 -47.19
N ALA A 896 -10.23 -19.10 -46.47
CA ALA A 896 -10.58 -20.45 -46.90
C ALA A 896 -11.97 -20.91 -46.43
N GLU A 897 -12.73 -21.53 -47.33
CA GLU A 897 -14.11 -21.99 -47.08
C GLU A 897 -14.17 -23.48 -46.71
N SER A 898 -13.10 -24.23 -46.98
CA SER A 898 -12.98 -25.65 -46.63
C SER A 898 -11.53 -26.02 -46.37
N ARG A 899 -11.29 -27.22 -45.82
CA ARG A 899 -9.94 -27.78 -45.64
C ARG A 899 -9.15 -27.80 -46.96
N ASP A 900 -9.76 -28.33 -48.02
CA ASP A 900 -9.06 -28.53 -49.29
C ASP A 900 -8.74 -27.17 -49.95
N ASP A 901 -9.65 -26.20 -49.81
CA ASP A 901 -9.44 -24.81 -50.22
C ASP A 901 -8.35 -24.10 -49.39
N TYR A 902 -8.28 -24.37 -48.09
CA TYR A 902 -7.20 -23.86 -47.22
C TYR A 902 -5.83 -24.35 -47.69
N ILE A 903 -5.70 -25.65 -47.95
CA ILE A 903 -4.45 -26.26 -48.48
C ILE A 903 -4.11 -25.66 -49.86
N ALA A 904 -5.10 -25.52 -50.74
CA ALA A 904 -4.92 -24.92 -52.05
C ALA A 904 -4.43 -23.46 -51.96
N LYS A 905 -5.00 -22.66 -51.05
CA LYS A 905 -4.61 -21.27 -50.80
C LYS A 905 -3.22 -21.14 -50.20
N LEU A 906 -2.83 -22.02 -49.27
CA LEU A 906 -1.44 -22.08 -48.77
C LEU A 906 -0.45 -22.33 -49.91
N LYS A 907 -0.74 -23.31 -50.76
CA LYS A 907 0.09 -23.62 -51.93
C LYS A 907 0.14 -22.47 -52.92
N GLN A 908 -0.99 -21.83 -53.18
CA GLN A 908 -1.08 -20.65 -54.05
C GLN A 908 -0.25 -19.49 -53.50
N ALA A 909 -0.42 -19.16 -52.21
CA ALA A 909 0.31 -18.07 -51.56
C ALA A 909 1.83 -18.31 -51.58
N ALA A 910 2.26 -19.53 -51.25
CA ALA A 910 3.66 -19.92 -51.32
C ALA A 910 4.20 -19.93 -52.78
N GLY A 911 3.34 -20.04 -53.78
CA GLY A 911 3.70 -20.07 -55.20
C GLY A 911 3.57 -18.75 -55.94
N LEU A 912 3.24 -17.64 -55.25
CA LEU A 912 3.09 -16.33 -55.89
C LEU A 912 4.39 -15.85 -56.54
N LYS A 913 4.28 -15.27 -57.74
CA LYS A 913 5.37 -14.59 -58.43
C LYS A 913 5.53 -13.17 -57.90
N ASP A 914 6.73 -12.60 -58.02
CA ASP A 914 7.07 -11.27 -57.48
C ASP A 914 6.06 -10.18 -57.84
N GLU A 915 5.56 -10.14 -59.08
CA GLU A 915 4.57 -9.13 -59.50
C GLU A 915 3.22 -9.26 -58.78
N ASP A 916 2.72 -10.48 -58.60
CA ASP A 916 1.43 -10.72 -57.94
C ASP A 916 1.57 -10.62 -56.42
N LEU A 917 2.72 -11.02 -55.88
CA LEU A 917 3.10 -10.82 -54.49
C LEU A 917 3.14 -9.34 -54.13
N GLU A 918 3.74 -8.50 -54.98
CA GLU A 918 3.82 -7.06 -54.75
C GLU A 918 2.44 -6.39 -54.81
N LYS A 919 1.56 -6.82 -55.73
CA LYS A 919 0.17 -6.34 -55.77
C LYS A 919 -0.60 -6.74 -54.51
N LEU A 920 -0.42 -7.98 -54.05
CA LEU A 920 -1.05 -8.48 -52.82
C LEU A 920 -0.56 -7.71 -51.60
N ARG A 921 0.76 -7.53 -51.50
CA ARG A 921 1.43 -6.78 -50.44
C ARG A 921 0.88 -5.37 -50.28
N LYS A 922 0.68 -4.63 -51.38
CA LYS A 922 0.07 -3.29 -51.34
C LYS A 922 -1.34 -3.29 -50.77
N LYS A 923 -2.16 -4.31 -51.09
CA LYS A 923 -3.52 -4.43 -50.52
C LYS A 923 -3.47 -4.71 -49.01
N LEU A 924 -2.58 -5.62 -48.59
CA LEU A 924 -2.39 -5.95 -47.18
C LEU A 924 -1.85 -4.76 -46.37
N GLU A 925 -0.88 -4.03 -46.90
CA GLU A 925 -0.34 -2.83 -46.27
C GLU A 925 -1.40 -1.73 -46.12
N ALA A 926 -2.26 -1.51 -47.13
CA ALA A 926 -3.39 -0.58 -47.04
C ALA A 926 -4.45 -1.05 -46.02
N LEU A 927 -4.68 -2.35 -45.90
CA LEU A 927 -5.53 -2.92 -44.86
C LEU A 927 -4.95 -2.64 -43.47
N ALA A 928 -3.64 -2.81 -43.27
CA ALA A 928 -3.00 -2.50 -42.00
C ALA A 928 -3.07 -1.00 -41.65
N GLU A 929 -2.86 -0.11 -42.63
CA GLU A 929 -2.92 1.35 -42.45
C GLU A 929 -4.30 1.85 -42.03
N SER A 930 -5.37 1.22 -42.52
CA SER A 930 -6.74 1.52 -42.11
C SER A 930 -7.12 0.91 -40.74
N ASN A 931 -6.26 0.06 -40.18
CA ASN A 931 -6.51 -0.68 -38.95
C ASN A 931 -5.37 -0.51 -37.93
N THR A 932 -5.02 0.73 -37.58
CA THR A 932 -3.99 1.02 -36.58
C THR A 932 -4.57 1.24 -35.18
N TRP A 933 -3.75 1.00 -34.14
CA TRP A 933 -4.13 1.31 -32.76
C TRP A 933 -4.39 2.81 -32.53
N ALA A 934 -3.70 3.69 -33.25
CA ALA A 934 -3.94 5.13 -33.19
C ALA A 934 -5.37 5.50 -33.64
N ILE A 935 -5.89 4.86 -34.70
CA ILE A 935 -7.29 5.04 -35.13
C ILE A 935 -8.25 4.56 -34.03
N ARG A 936 -7.96 3.43 -33.37
CA ARG A 936 -8.82 2.90 -32.28
C ARG A 936 -8.83 3.81 -31.07
N ALA A 937 -7.66 4.30 -30.68
CA ALA A 937 -7.52 5.27 -29.60
C ALA A 937 -8.27 6.57 -29.91
N SER A 938 -8.27 7.04 -31.17
CA SER A 938 -9.06 8.20 -31.58
C SER A 938 -10.56 7.98 -31.40
N ILE A 939 -11.09 6.84 -31.84
CA ILE A 939 -12.53 6.54 -31.67
C ILE A 939 -12.94 6.58 -30.19
N ILE A 940 -12.09 6.06 -29.30
CA ILE A 940 -12.34 6.07 -27.85
C ILE A 940 -12.20 7.49 -27.28
N ALA A 941 -11.18 8.24 -27.71
CA ALA A 941 -10.96 9.62 -27.32
C ALA A 941 -12.14 10.53 -27.70
N ASP A 942 -12.63 10.40 -28.93
CA ASP A 942 -13.75 11.19 -29.44
C ASP A 942 -15.04 10.84 -28.71
N MET A 943 -15.29 9.54 -28.49
CA MET A 943 -16.41 9.06 -27.68
C MET A 943 -16.41 9.66 -26.26
N VAL A 944 -15.23 9.80 -25.66
CA VAL A 944 -15.06 10.37 -24.33
C VAL A 944 -15.25 11.90 -24.32
N ARG A 945 -14.76 12.60 -25.36
CA ARG A 945 -14.89 14.06 -25.50
C ARG A 945 -16.33 14.50 -25.83
N GLU A 946 -17.00 13.86 -26.78
CA GLU A 946 -18.38 14.18 -27.20
C GLU A 946 -19.37 14.17 -26.02
N LYS A 947 -19.18 13.26 -25.06
CA LYS A 947 -20.05 13.15 -23.89
C LYS A 947 -19.80 14.24 -22.86
N ARG A 948 -18.56 14.77 -22.79
CA ARG A 948 -18.18 15.88 -21.93
C ARG A 948 -18.85 17.18 -22.38
N ASP A 949 -18.79 17.50 -23.68
CA ASP A 949 -19.38 18.72 -24.23
C ASP A 949 -20.92 18.75 -24.06
N ASN A 950 -21.59 17.61 -24.21
CA ASN A 950 -23.03 17.49 -23.95
C ASN A 950 -23.42 17.61 -22.47
N THR A 951 -22.48 17.37 -21.53
CA THR A 951 -22.73 17.60 -20.10
C THR A 951 -22.53 19.08 -19.72
N GLU A 952 -21.62 19.78 -20.38
CA GLU A 952 -21.39 21.22 -20.18
C GLU A 952 -22.53 22.08 -20.80
N GLU A 953 -23.08 21.73 -21.97
CA GLU A 953 -24.22 22.46 -22.58
C GLU A 953 -25.54 22.31 -21.81
N THR A 954 -25.71 21.26 -21.01
CA THR A 954 -26.93 21.08 -20.18
C THR A 954 -26.85 21.77 -18.81
N GLU A 955 -25.66 22.19 -18.38
CA GLU A 955 -25.47 22.99 -17.16
C GLU A 955 -25.63 24.50 -17.42
N ASP A 956 -25.37 25.01 -18.63
CA ASP A 956 -25.57 26.43 -18.97
C ASP A 956 -27.04 26.82 -19.26
N VAL A 957 -27.96 25.84 -19.30
CA VAL A 957 -29.40 26.05 -19.59
C VAL A 957 -30.31 25.71 -18.39
N ARG A 958 -29.74 25.37 -17.22
CA ARG A 958 -30.46 25.19 -15.95
C ARG A 958 -30.03 26.20 -14.92
#